data_AF-A0A8C4S666-F1
#
_entry.id   AF-A0A8C4S666-F1
#
_cell.length_a   1.000
_cell.length_b   1.000
_cell.length_c   1.000
_cell.angle_alpha   90.00
_cell.angle_beta   90.00
_cell.angle_gamma   90.00
#
_symmetry.space_group_name_H-M   'P 1'
#
loop_
_entity.id
_entity.type
_entity.pdbx_description
1 polymer ?
#
loop_
_entity_poly.entity_id
_entity_poly.type
_entity_poly.pdbx_seq_one_letter_code
_entity_poly.pdbx_strand_id
1 'polypeptide(L)'
;MFQSKGGIMHVNCCWYKGVQAIIIIIIIIIIIIIIIIIIIIKHFVFHSFKQPERNGLRDESTRWKFPIPYILSDTLELNAKGVILQAFEMYRLKSCVDFKPYEGESTYLFFQKLDGCWSFVGDFHEGQNVSIGERCDTRAIVEHEVLHALGFYHEQSRTDRDDYVKIWWDEILSGKEHNFDKYDDKFITDLNTPYDYESIMHYRPLSFNKNESVPTITTAIPAFNEVIGQRLDFSATDLLRLNRMYNCTFTHTLLDQCSFELINICGMIQNMNDDADWVQEKGTADMQDHTLLGNCRDAGYYMFYDTTAGNDTSAILESRILYPMRSEQCLEFFYKMTGTSSSTLSLWIKTDDGTGNVRKMKKVHTIKGDGDNSWNIAVVPLNAKVKFRYVFQGISGHVSSKGGISLDDISLTETSCPHAVWHIKDFTSILENNTYDKMLSQRFYNPEGYAFGITLHPNEKNNYIGIFFHLCSGEDDKILDWPVENRQATVTIVDQDPDVKLRMSSSRSFTTNNSIPWHNPRNTGSFDASCNCYRGESFGWATFISHKDIFRRSFLKNNDLIIFVNFEGNVSVMSHTEPTHYRAKRAAKPLESNEPFQPQLPADPCSPNPCINDGLCVNRNGKATCRSEHQKADETILFTPDFTRIC
;
A
#
# COMPACT_ATOMS: atom_id res chain seq x y z
N MET A 1 -31.28 4.58 97.79
CA MET A 1 -31.26 5.73 98.73
C MET A 1 -30.51 6.84 98.00
N PHE A 2 -31.22 7.94 97.65
CA PHE A 2 -30.73 9.32 97.40
C PHE A 2 -29.45 9.52 96.53
N GLN A 3 -29.32 10.45 95.58
CA GLN A 3 -30.12 11.56 95.06
C GLN A 3 -29.20 12.26 94.01
N SER A 4 -29.77 12.78 92.91
CA SER A 4 -29.53 14.15 92.37
C SER A 4 -28.11 14.51 91.82
N LYS A 5 -27.84 15.33 90.79
CA LYS A 5 -28.49 16.33 89.90
C LYS A 5 -27.61 16.32 88.61
N GLY A 6 -27.99 16.69 87.39
CA GLY A 6 -28.89 17.74 86.89
C GLY A 6 -28.11 18.59 85.87
N GLY A 7 -28.70 18.83 84.69
CA GLY A 7 -28.20 19.72 83.63
C GLY A 7 -27.12 19.06 82.74
N ILE A 8 -27.28 18.89 81.43
CA ILE A 8 -27.47 19.93 80.40
C ILE A 8 -28.16 19.24 79.21
N MET A 9 -29.41 19.59 78.90
CA MET A 9 -30.11 19.07 77.72
C MET A 9 -30.83 20.22 77.02
N HIS A 10 -30.08 21.15 76.42
CA HIS A 10 -30.65 22.19 75.56
C HIS A 10 -29.61 22.83 74.60
N VAL A 11 -28.71 22.04 74.00
CA VAL A 11 -27.79 22.57 72.95
C VAL A 11 -27.78 21.75 71.66
N ASN A 12 -28.25 20.51 71.65
CA ASN A 12 -28.03 19.60 70.50
C ASN A 12 -29.04 19.67 69.35
N CYS A 13 -30.11 20.48 69.43
CA CYS A 13 -31.12 20.52 68.36
C CYS A 13 -30.84 21.58 67.27
N CYS A 14 -30.06 22.63 67.56
CA CYS A 14 -29.68 23.65 66.57
C CYS A 14 -28.45 23.25 65.75
N TRP A 15 -27.51 22.50 66.33
CA TRP A 15 -26.32 22.01 65.61
C TRP A 15 -26.68 20.98 64.54
N TYR A 16 -27.60 20.05 64.82
CA TYR A 16 -27.99 19.00 63.88
C TYR A 16 -28.72 19.56 62.64
N LYS A 17 -29.55 20.60 62.82
CA LYS A 17 -30.21 21.31 61.71
C LYS A 17 -29.24 22.15 60.88
N GLY A 18 -28.24 22.77 61.53
CA GLY A 18 -27.18 23.52 60.85
C GLY A 18 -26.28 22.62 60.00
N VAL A 19 -25.88 21.46 60.54
CA VAL A 19 -25.05 20.48 59.81
C VAL A 19 -25.83 19.85 58.65
N GLN A 20 -27.12 19.52 58.83
CA GLN A 20 -27.97 19.06 57.72
C GLN A 20 -28.14 20.12 56.63
N ALA A 21 -28.31 21.40 56.99
CA ALA A 21 -28.39 22.48 56.02
C ALA A 21 -27.07 22.64 55.23
N ILE A 22 -25.92 22.53 55.89
CA ILE A 22 -24.60 22.57 55.24
C ILE A 22 -24.40 21.40 54.29
N ILE A 23 -24.79 20.18 54.68
CA ILE A 23 -24.71 18.99 53.81
C ILE A 23 -25.60 19.16 52.58
N ILE A 24 -26.82 19.67 52.74
CA ILE A 24 -27.74 19.93 51.62
C ILE A 24 -27.16 20.98 50.67
N ILE A 25 -26.56 22.05 51.20
CA ILE A 25 -25.90 23.09 50.39
C ILE A 25 -24.72 22.50 49.62
N ILE A 26 -23.89 21.66 50.24
CA ILE A 26 -22.76 20.99 49.57
C ILE A 26 -23.25 20.07 48.45
N ILE A 27 -24.31 19.29 48.68
CA ILE A 27 -24.90 18.43 47.66
C ILE A 27 -25.45 19.25 46.48
N ILE A 28 -26.13 20.37 46.75
CA ILE A 28 -26.63 21.27 45.71
C ILE A 28 -25.46 21.87 44.91
N ILE A 29 -24.38 22.29 45.57
CA ILE A 29 -23.18 22.82 44.90
C ILE A 29 -22.54 21.73 44.02
N ILE A 30 -22.41 20.50 44.50
CA ILE A 30 -21.87 19.38 43.72
C ILE A 30 -22.75 19.08 42.50
N ILE A 31 -24.08 19.09 42.66
CA ILE A 31 -25.01 18.89 41.54
C ILE A 31 -24.89 20.03 40.53
N ILE A 32 -24.78 21.28 40.98
CA ILE A 32 -24.58 22.43 40.09
C ILE A 32 -23.25 22.31 39.35
N ILE A 33 -22.16 21.91 40.03
CA ILE A 33 -20.85 21.69 39.40
C ILE A 33 -20.93 20.56 38.37
N ILE A 34 -21.60 19.44 38.68
CA ILE A 34 -21.80 18.34 37.73
C ILE A 34 -22.63 18.80 36.52
N ILE A 35 -23.69 19.57 36.73
CA ILE A 35 -24.51 20.13 35.65
C ILE A 35 -23.69 21.11 34.80
N ILE A 36 -22.87 21.97 35.40
CA ILE A 36 -21.97 22.87 34.69
C ILE A 36 -20.92 22.08 33.91
N ILE A 37 -20.34 21.02 34.48
CA ILE A 37 -19.39 20.13 33.79
C ILE A 37 -20.10 19.41 32.63
N ILE A 38 -21.32 18.93 32.80
CA ILE A 38 -22.11 18.32 31.72
C ILE A 38 -22.47 19.35 30.65
N ILE A 39 -22.76 20.60 31.02
CA ILE A 39 -23.01 21.69 30.07
C ILE A 39 -21.73 22.07 29.35
N ILE A 40 -20.57 22.14 30.03
CA ILE A 40 -19.26 22.42 29.42
C ILE A 40 -18.85 21.26 28.51
N ILE A 41 -19.00 20.01 28.94
CA ILE A 41 -18.77 18.83 28.11
C ILE A 41 -19.74 18.84 26.94
N LYS A 42 -21.03 19.15 27.12
CA LYS A 42 -21.96 19.33 25.99
C LYS A 42 -21.55 20.52 25.11
N HIS A 43 -21.02 21.61 25.65
CA HIS A 43 -20.59 22.77 24.86
C HIS A 43 -19.28 22.48 24.11
N PHE A 44 -18.39 21.65 24.66
CA PHE A 44 -17.18 21.13 24.02
C PHE A 44 -17.47 19.98 23.04
N VAL A 45 -18.50 19.17 23.29
CA VAL A 45 -18.93 18.07 22.41
C VAL A 45 -19.88 18.57 21.31
N PHE A 46 -20.61 19.68 21.52
CA PHE A 46 -21.50 20.31 20.53
C PHE A 46 -20.96 21.60 19.90
N HIS A 47 -19.78 22.10 20.29
CA HIS A 47 -18.89 22.72 19.29
C HIS A 47 -18.34 21.58 18.44
N SER A 48 -19.21 21.06 17.58
CA SER A 48 -18.80 20.39 16.36
C SER A 48 -17.79 21.33 15.73
N PHE A 49 -16.52 20.93 15.79
CA PHE A 49 -15.48 21.54 14.97
C PHE A 49 -16.05 21.61 13.56
N LYS A 50 -16.34 22.83 13.10
CA LYS A 50 -16.58 23.07 11.69
C LYS A 50 -15.19 22.95 11.07
N GLN A 51 -14.86 21.72 10.68
CA GLN A 51 -13.60 21.36 10.08
C GLN A 51 -13.47 22.16 8.76
N PRO A 52 -12.36 22.84 8.50
CA PRO A 52 -11.98 23.23 7.14
C PRO A 52 -11.40 22.00 6.43
N GLU A 53 -11.86 21.70 5.20
CA GLU A 53 -11.70 20.39 4.55
C GLU A 53 -11.48 20.55 3.01
N ARG A 54 -10.37 20.10 2.38
CA ARG A 54 -10.00 20.24 0.89
C ARG A 54 -9.16 19.17 0.04
N ASN A 55 -9.72 18.35 -0.89
CA ASN A 55 -9.17 17.34 -1.88
C ASN A 55 -9.76 15.90 -1.98
N GLY A 56 -11.03 15.81 -2.40
CA GLY A 56 -11.83 14.60 -2.59
C GLY A 56 -13.30 15.03 -2.71
N LEU A 57 -14.09 14.48 -3.62
CA LEU A 57 -15.45 14.99 -3.86
C LEU A 57 -16.25 15.07 -2.56
N ARG A 58 -16.87 16.20 -2.22
CA ARG A 58 -17.65 16.30 -0.97
C ARG A 58 -19.01 15.61 -1.02
N ASP A 59 -19.58 15.52 -2.21
CA ASP A 59 -20.89 14.92 -2.40
C ASP A 59 -20.81 13.40 -2.12
N GLU A 60 -21.49 12.95 -1.07
CA GLU A 60 -21.54 11.53 -0.71
C GLU A 60 -22.34 10.72 -1.73
N SER A 61 -23.19 11.33 -2.55
CA SER A 61 -23.92 10.61 -3.59
C SER A 61 -22.98 10.06 -4.66
N THR A 62 -21.83 10.70 -4.90
CA THR A 62 -20.83 10.23 -5.90
C THR A 62 -19.92 9.13 -5.37
N ARG A 63 -20.26 8.48 -4.24
CA ARG A 63 -19.47 7.42 -3.63
C ARG A 63 -19.84 6.06 -4.19
N TRP A 64 -18.82 5.27 -4.51
CA TRP A 64 -19.01 3.88 -4.90
C TRP A 64 -19.49 3.02 -3.73
N LYS A 65 -20.32 2.03 -4.03
CA LYS A 65 -20.60 0.92 -3.11
C LYS A 65 -19.67 -0.24 -3.43
N PHE A 66 -19.11 -0.84 -2.38
CA PHE A 66 -18.19 -1.96 -2.54
C PHE A 66 -18.91 -3.32 -2.41
N PRO A 67 -18.46 -4.35 -3.15
CA PRO A 67 -17.38 -4.31 -4.16
C PRO A 67 -17.82 -3.60 -5.45
N ILE A 68 -16.89 -2.85 -6.08
CA ILE A 68 -17.10 -2.13 -7.34
C ILE A 68 -17.18 -3.13 -8.50
N PRO A 69 -18.29 -3.17 -9.26
CA PRO A 69 -18.37 -4.00 -10.47
C PRO A 69 -17.44 -3.47 -11.56
N TYR A 70 -16.68 -4.34 -12.21
CA TYR A 70 -15.80 -3.96 -13.31
C TYR A 70 -15.94 -4.86 -14.55
N ILE A 71 -15.63 -4.27 -15.70
CA ILE A 71 -15.48 -4.96 -16.97
C ILE A 71 -14.09 -4.62 -17.53
N LEU A 72 -13.34 -5.64 -17.93
CA LEU A 72 -12.09 -5.49 -18.67
C LEU A 72 -12.36 -5.74 -20.15
N SER A 73 -12.27 -4.69 -20.96
CA SER A 73 -12.57 -4.81 -22.38
C SER A 73 -11.54 -5.65 -23.14
N ASP A 74 -11.98 -6.33 -24.20
CA ASP A 74 -11.13 -6.96 -25.21
C ASP A 74 -10.26 -5.96 -26.00
N THR A 75 -10.44 -4.63 -25.87
CA THR A 75 -9.49 -3.65 -26.43
C THR A 75 -8.20 -3.54 -25.63
N LEU A 76 -8.21 -3.96 -24.35
CA LEU A 76 -7.04 -3.96 -23.51
C LEU A 76 -6.08 -5.08 -23.91
N GLU A 77 -4.79 -4.75 -23.93
CA GLU A 77 -3.73 -5.74 -24.03
C GLU A 77 -3.73 -6.66 -22.81
N LEU A 78 -3.22 -7.87 -22.98
CA LEU A 78 -3.20 -8.86 -21.90
C LEU A 78 -2.35 -8.37 -20.70
N ASN A 79 -1.28 -7.62 -20.96
CA ASN A 79 -0.47 -7.01 -19.90
C ASN A 79 -1.29 -6.01 -19.07
N ALA A 80 -2.01 -5.10 -19.74
CA ALA A 80 -2.87 -4.12 -19.07
C ALA A 80 -3.94 -4.79 -18.20
N LYS A 81 -4.57 -5.87 -18.69
CA LYS A 81 -5.54 -6.66 -17.93
C LYS A 81 -4.94 -7.21 -16.63
N GLY A 82 -3.75 -7.82 -16.71
CA GLY A 82 -3.05 -8.32 -15.53
C GLY A 82 -2.64 -7.20 -14.55
N VAL A 83 -2.14 -6.08 -15.07
CA VAL A 83 -1.75 -4.92 -14.26
C VAL A 83 -2.95 -4.28 -13.55
N ILE A 84 -4.13 -4.25 -14.17
CA ILE A 84 -5.36 -3.77 -13.52
C ILE A 84 -5.73 -4.67 -12.33
N LEU A 85 -5.65 -6.00 -12.50
CA LEU A 85 -5.91 -6.94 -11.41
C LEU A 85 -4.88 -6.81 -10.28
N GLN A 86 -3.61 -6.55 -10.60
CA GLN A 86 -2.58 -6.26 -9.60
C GLN A 86 -2.89 -4.98 -8.81
N ALA A 87 -3.38 -3.92 -9.47
CA ALA A 87 -3.81 -2.70 -8.79
C ALA A 87 -4.99 -2.96 -7.85
N PHE A 88 -5.94 -3.82 -8.23
CA PHE A 88 -7.04 -4.22 -7.34
C PHE A 88 -6.54 -4.94 -6.07
N GLU A 89 -5.50 -5.79 -6.18
CA GLU A 89 -4.88 -6.41 -5.00
C GLU A 89 -4.26 -5.38 -4.06
N MET A 90 -3.72 -4.27 -4.58
CA MET A 90 -3.19 -3.19 -3.73
C MET A 90 -4.28 -2.44 -2.98
N TYR A 91 -5.41 -2.18 -3.63
CA TYR A 91 -6.59 -1.64 -2.95
C TYR A 91 -7.09 -2.57 -1.85
N ARG A 92 -7.18 -3.88 -2.12
CA ARG A 92 -7.58 -4.91 -1.14
C ARG A 92 -6.62 -5.02 0.03
N LEU A 93 -5.32 -4.82 -0.19
CA LEU A 93 -4.28 -4.88 0.84
C LEU A 93 -4.28 -3.62 1.72
N LYS A 94 -4.48 -2.45 1.12
CA LYS A 94 -4.22 -1.15 1.77
C LYS A 94 -5.49 -0.40 2.21
N SER A 95 -6.66 -0.88 1.78
CA SER A 95 -7.96 -0.26 2.06
C SER A 95 -9.08 -1.31 2.15
N CYS A 96 -10.30 -0.83 2.40
CA CYS A 96 -11.52 -1.63 2.31
C CYS A 96 -12.15 -1.64 0.91
N VAL A 97 -11.54 -0.97 -0.08
CA VAL A 97 -12.01 -0.98 -1.47
C VAL A 97 -11.84 -2.39 -2.04
N ASP A 98 -12.90 -2.89 -2.68
CA ASP A 98 -12.90 -4.18 -3.35
C ASP A 98 -13.59 -4.09 -4.71
N PHE A 99 -13.31 -5.06 -5.57
CA PHE A 99 -13.75 -5.13 -6.95
C PHE A 99 -14.33 -6.51 -7.24
N LYS A 100 -15.36 -6.56 -8.08
CA LYS A 100 -15.88 -7.83 -8.58
C LYS A 100 -16.20 -7.77 -10.07
N PRO A 101 -16.13 -8.89 -10.80
CA PRO A 101 -16.64 -8.94 -12.17
C PRO A 101 -18.09 -8.44 -12.24
N TYR A 102 -18.40 -7.70 -13.28
CA TYR A 102 -19.76 -7.23 -13.57
C TYR A 102 -20.74 -8.38 -13.82
N GLU A 103 -21.91 -8.32 -13.19
CA GLU A 103 -22.96 -9.34 -13.26
C GLU A 103 -24.33 -8.78 -13.67
N GLY A 104 -24.43 -7.48 -13.96
CA GLY A 104 -25.67 -6.81 -14.39
C GLY A 104 -26.04 -5.56 -13.59
N GLU A 105 -25.10 -5.01 -12.82
CA GLU A 105 -25.30 -3.82 -12.00
C GLU A 105 -25.57 -2.55 -12.83
N SER A 106 -26.24 -1.56 -12.26
CA SER A 106 -26.52 -0.32 -12.99
C SER A 106 -25.29 0.58 -13.11
N THR A 107 -24.35 0.49 -12.17
CA THR A 107 -23.09 1.25 -12.13
C THR A 107 -21.91 0.28 -12.12
N TYR A 108 -20.86 0.61 -12.89
CA TYR A 108 -19.67 -0.21 -13.03
C TYR A 108 -18.53 0.57 -13.69
N LEU A 109 -17.29 0.12 -13.48
CA LEU A 109 -16.11 0.64 -14.19
C LEU A 109 -15.83 -0.19 -15.45
N PHE A 110 -15.73 0.47 -16.60
CA PHE A 110 -15.40 -0.15 -17.87
C PHE A 110 -13.99 0.22 -18.31
N PHE A 111 -13.05 -0.69 -18.06
CA PHE A 111 -11.66 -0.51 -18.45
C PHE A 111 -11.48 -0.83 -19.93
N GLN A 112 -10.91 0.09 -20.68
CA GLN A 112 -10.66 -0.06 -22.12
C GLN A 112 -9.42 0.72 -22.57
N LYS A 113 -8.85 0.31 -23.71
CA LYS A 113 -7.76 1.04 -24.36
C LYS A 113 -8.33 2.18 -25.20
N LEU A 114 -8.25 3.41 -24.69
CA LEU A 114 -8.53 4.65 -25.45
C LEU A 114 -7.25 5.50 -25.53
N ASP A 115 -7.37 6.71 -26.08
CA ASP A 115 -6.26 7.66 -26.12
C ASP A 115 -5.99 8.25 -24.73
N GLY A 116 -4.73 8.13 -24.28
CA GLY A 116 -4.28 8.55 -22.95
C GLY A 116 -4.74 7.67 -21.78
N CYS A 117 -4.32 8.06 -20.58
CA CYS A 117 -4.76 7.49 -19.30
C CYS A 117 -5.70 8.51 -18.64
N TRP A 118 -6.92 8.10 -18.31
CA TRP A 118 -7.89 8.98 -17.64
C TRP A 118 -9.05 8.18 -17.05
N SER A 119 -9.74 8.82 -16.11
CA SER A 119 -10.96 8.32 -15.48
C SER A 119 -11.88 9.49 -15.11
N PHE A 120 -13.16 9.19 -14.95
CA PHE A 120 -14.10 10.13 -14.34
C PHE A 120 -13.84 10.24 -12.83
N VAL A 121 -14.28 11.36 -12.22
CA VAL A 121 -14.12 11.57 -10.78
C VAL A 121 -15.42 11.26 -10.05
N GLY A 122 -15.45 10.16 -9.27
CA GLY A 122 -16.64 9.68 -8.55
C GLY A 122 -17.52 8.67 -9.31
N ASP A 123 -18.58 8.21 -8.67
CA ASP A 123 -19.64 7.35 -9.26
C ASP A 123 -20.75 8.22 -9.88
N PHE A 124 -20.96 8.11 -11.20
CA PHE A 124 -22.10 8.75 -11.88
C PHE A 124 -23.38 7.91 -11.91
N HIS A 125 -23.39 6.77 -11.21
CA HIS A 125 -24.50 5.82 -11.15
C HIS A 125 -24.86 5.19 -12.49
N GLU A 126 -23.90 5.16 -13.41
CA GLU A 126 -23.98 4.50 -14.71
C GLU A 126 -22.67 3.79 -15.04
N GLY A 127 -22.64 3.05 -16.14
CA GLY A 127 -21.41 2.46 -16.64
C GLY A 127 -20.43 3.53 -17.13
N GLN A 128 -19.28 3.67 -16.46
CA GLN A 128 -18.32 4.73 -16.77
C GLN A 128 -16.97 4.18 -17.20
N ASN A 129 -16.32 4.89 -18.13
CA ASN A 129 -15.08 4.44 -18.75
C ASN A 129 -13.87 4.77 -17.88
N VAL A 130 -12.90 3.85 -17.87
CA VAL A 130 -11.54 4.08 -17.39
C VAL A 130 -10.59 3.74 -18.54
N SER A 131 -9.84 4.73 -19.02
CA SER A 131 -8.89 4.54 -20.12
C SER A 131 -7.54 4.09 -19.60
N ILE A 132 -7.12 2.89 -19.98
CA ILE A 132 -5.75 2.41 -19.86
C ILE A 132 -5.19 2.30 -21.28
N GLY A 133 -4.73 3.44 -21.79
CA GLY A 133 -4.18 3.60 -23.13
C GLY A 133 -2.77 3.02 -23.29
N GLU A 134 -2.11 3.40 -24.38
CA GLU A 134 -0.70 3.04 -24.63
C GLU A 134 0.20 3.59 -23.51
N ARG A 135 1.12 2.76 -22.99
CA ARG A 135 2.06 3.10 -21.89
C ARG A 135 1.40 3.44 -20.54
N CYS A 136 0.10 3.21 -20.40
CA CYS A 136 -0.64 3.36 -19.15
C CYS A 136 -0.67 2.08 -18.30
N ASP A 137 -0.17 0.97 -18.82
CA ASP A 137 -0.19 -0.37 -18.23
C ASP A 137 0.89 -0.55 -17.15
N THR A 138 0.98 0.41 -16.23
CA THR A 138 1.75 0.29 -14.99
C THR A 138 0.80 0.33 -13.80
N ARG A 139 1.13 -0.41 -12.74
CA ARG A 139 0.28 -0.54 -11.55
C ARG A 139 -0.07 0.83 -10.95
N ALA A 140 0.92 1.70 -10.79
CA ALA A 140 0.74 3.04 -10.24
C ALA A 140 -0.18 3.95 -11.10
N ILE A 141 -0.16 3.80 -12.42
CA ILE A 141 -1.09 4.56 -13.29
C ILE A 141 -2.51 4.03 -13.11
N VAL A 142 -2.71 2.72 -13.05
CA VAL A 142 -4.06 2.18 -12.79
C VAL A 142 -4.57 2.60 -11.42
N GLU A 143 -3.72 2.55 -10.39
CA GLU A 143 -4.05 3.04 -9.04
C GLU A 143 -4.52 4.50 -9.06
N HIS A 144 -3.81 5.36 -9.79
CA HIS A 144 -4.16 6.77 -10.01
C HIS A 144 -5.53 6.93 -10.70
N GLU A 145 -5.79 6.23 -11.79
CA GLU A 145 -7.06 6.33 -12.51
C GLU A 145 -8.24 5.77 -11.69
N VAL A 146 -7.99 4.78 -10.85
CA VAL A 146 -9.00 4.25 -9.93
C VAL A 146 -9.23 5.21 -8.75
N LEU A 147 -8.22 5.96 -8.28
CA LEU A 147 -8.43 7.02 -7.27
C LEU A 147 -9.31 8.14 -7.82
N HIS A 148 -9.13 8.51 -9.08
CA HIS A 148 -10.09 9.38 -9.77
C HIS A 148 -11.50 8.79 -9.70
N ALA A 149 -11.69 7.55 -10.16
CA ALA A 149 -12.99 6.90 -10.12
C ALA A 149 -13.61 6.88 -8.71
N LEU A 150 -12.78 6.73 -7.68
CA LEU A 150 -13.20 6.73 -6.28
C LEU A 150 -13.58 8.12 -5.75
N GLY A 151 -13.22 9.19 -6.43
CA GLY A 151 -13.64 10.57 -6.13
C GLY A 151 -12.51 11.55 -5.82
N PHE A 152 -11.24 11.23 -6.11
CA PHE A 152 -10.11 12.11 -5.83
C PHE A 152 -9.71 12.94 -7.05
N TYR A 153 -9.43 14.23 -6.84
CA TYR A 153 -8.78 15.08 -7.83
C TYR A 153 -7.27 15.07 -7.65
N HIS A 154 -6.55 15.65 -8.60
CA HIS A 154 -5.10 15.77 -8.50
C HIS A 154 -4.67 16.63 -7.31
N GLU A 155 -3.56 16.27 -6.67
CA GLU A 155 -3.08 16.95 -5.46
C GLU A 155 -2.78 18.43 -5.71
N GLN A 156 -2.19 18.75 -6.87
CA GLN A 156 -1.94 20.14 -7.24
C GLN A 156 -3.22 20.93 -7.55
N SER A 157 -4.40 20.32 -7.53
CA SER A 157 -5.69 21.03 -7.73
C SER A 157 -6.33 21.46 -6.39
N ARG A 158 -5.67 21.18 -5.27
CA ARG A 158 -6.05 21.69 -3.94
C ARG A 158 -6.20 23.22 -3.93
N THR A 159 -7.14 23.74 -3.15
CA THR A 159 -7.33 25.19 -2.98
C THR A 159 -6.10 25.91 -2.44
N ASP A 160 -5.38 25.26 -1.52
CA ASP A 160 -4.17 25.75 -0.84
C ASP A 160 -2.87 25.42 -1.60
N ARG A 161 -2.94 24.81 -2.80
CA ARG A 161 -1.74 24.37 -3.54
C ARG A 161 -0.72 25.48 -3.80
N ASP A 162 -1.16 26.73 -3.94
CA ASP A 162 -0.26 27.86 -4.22
C ASP A 162 0.67 28.21 -3.04
N ASP A 163 0.39 27.69 -1.83
CA ASP A 163 1.28 27.80 -0.67
C ASP A 163 2.45 26.78 -0.74
N TYR A 164 2.31 25.73 -1.57
CA TYR A 164 3.24 24.59 -1.64
C TYR A 164 3.95 24.49 -2.99
N VAL A 165 3.30 24.90 -4.07
CA VAL A 165 3.79 24.82 -5.44
C VAL A 165 3.47 26.09 -6.22
N LYS A 166 4.30 26.38 -7.22
CA LYS A 166 4.10 27.43 -8.20
C LYS A 166 3.77 26.80 -9.55
N ILE A 167 2.67 27.26 -10.14
CA ILE A 167 2.28 26.93 -11.51
C ILE A 167 2.85 27.97 -12.46
N TRP A 168 3.59 27.51 -13.47
CA TRP A 168 4.16 28.32 -14.55
C TRP A 168 3.22 28.31 -15.75
N TRP A 169 2.16 29.12 -15.67
CA TRP A 169 1.10 29.17 -16.69
C TRP A 169 1.61 29.41 -18.11
N ASP A 170 2.62 30.26 -18.27
CA ASP A 170 3.24 30.56 -19.56
C ASP A 170 3.96 29.35 -20.19
N GLU A 171 4.28 28.33 -19.40
CA GLU A 171 4.97 27.11 -19.83
C GLU A 171 3.99 25.95 -20.13
N ILE A 172 2.69 26.12 -19.90
CA ILE A 172 1.68 25.09 -20.15
C ILE A 172 1.23 25.10 -21.62
N LEU A 173 1.18 23.94 -22.27
CA LEU A 173 0.64 23.80 -23.62
C LEU A 173 -0.73 24.47 -23.76
N SER A 174 -0.91 25.25 -24.84
CA SER A 174 -2.16 25.97 -25.10
C SER A 174 -3.35 25.00 -25.14
N GLY A 175 -4.39 25.30 -24.35
CA GLY A 175 -5.57 24.46 -24.19
C GLY A 175 -5.45 23.37 -23.11
N LYS A 176 -4.33 23.31 -22.38
CA LYS A 176 -4.11 22.37 -21.26
C LYS A 176 -4.11 23.04 -19.89
N GLU A 177 -4.35 24.35 -19.82
CA GLU A 177 -4.36 25.15 -18.60
C GLU A 177 -5.38 24.62 -17.57
N HIS A 178 -6.54 24.16 -18.02
CA HIS A 178 -7.60 23.62 -17.16
C HIS A 178 -7.16 22.41 -16.29
N ASN A 179 -6.10 21.69 -16.67
CA ASN A 179 -5.55 20.59 -15.88
C ASN A 179 -4.83 21.06 -14.60
N PHE A 180 -4.64 22.37 -14.46
CA PHE A 180 -4.00 23.03 -13.34
C PHE A 180 -4.99 23.94 -12.59
N ASP A 181 -6.29 23.86 -12.88
CA ASP A 181 -7.28 24.63 -12.13
C ASP A 181 -7.38 24.12 -10.69
N LYS A 182 -7.67 25.05 -9.77
CA LYS A 182 -7.99 24.71 -8.38
C LYS A 182 -9.49 24.48 -8.25
N TYR A 183 -9.88 23.60 -7.35
CA TYR A 183 -11.29 23.37 -7.03
C TYR A 183 -11.65 23.99 -5.70
N ASP A 184 -12.83 24.61 -5.60
CA ASP A 184 -13.31 25.27 -4.39
C ASP A 184 -13.55 24.28 -3.22
N ASP A 185 -13.42 24.80 -2.00
CA ASP A 185 -13.68 24.08 -0.76
C ASP A 185 -15.08 23.50 -0.67
N LYS A 186 -16.08 24.06 -1.34
CA LYS A 186 -17.44 23.49 -1.34
C LYS A 186 -17.53 22.24 -2.22
N PHE A 187 -16.57 22.04 -3.11
CA PHE A 187 -16.54 20.94 -4.06
C PHE A 187 -15.63 19.78 -3.61
N ILE A 188 -14.45 20.08 -3.04
CA ILE A 188 -13.46 19.07 -2.62
C ILE A 188 -13.13 19.11 -1.10
N THR A 189 -12.71 17.98 -0.50
CA THR A 189 -12.30 17.78 0.93
C THR A 189 -11.00 16.97 1.14
N ASP A 190 -10.02 17.44 1.94
CA ASP A 190 -8.66 16.86 2.18
C ASP A 190 -8.77 15.84 3.28
N LEU A 191 -9.96 15.77 3.89
CA LEU A 191 -10.24 14.93 5.02
C LEU A 191 -9.24 15.25 6.13
N ASN A 192 -8.90 16.54 6.29
CA ASN A 192 -7.97 17.09 7.28
C ASN A 192 -6.58 16.43 7.22
N THR A 193 -5.89 16.61 6.10
CA THR A 193 -4.53 16.10 5.87
C THR A 193 -3.66 17.17 5.20
N PRO A 194 -2.34 17.18 5.48
CA PRO A 194 -1.42 18.13 4.85
C PRO A 194 -1.33 17.93 3.33
N TYR A 195 -0.78 18.93 2.64
CA TYR A 195 -0.38 18.80 1.24
C TYR A 195 0.68 17.72 1.09
N ASP A 196 0.47 16.81 0.13
CA ASP A 196 1.29 15.62 -0.04
C ASP A 196 2.09 15.65 -1.34
N TYR A 197 3.37 16.01 -1.24
CA TYR A 197 4.28 15.97 -2.38
C TYR A 197 4.53 14.55 -2.93
N GLU A 198 4.33 13.50 -2.12
CA GLU A 198 4.46 12.11 -2.55
C GLU A 198 3.16 11.51 -3.11
N SER A 199 2.06 12.27 -3.13
CA SER A 199 0.77 11.75 -3.60
C SER A 199 0.90 11.22 -5.02
N ILE A 200 0.35 10.01 -5.23
CA ILE A 200 0.24 9.43 -6.58
C ILE A 200 -0.64 10.30 -7.48
N MET A 201 -1.51 11.12 -6.88
CA MET A 201 -2.38 12.09 -7.54
C MET A 201 -1.66 13.41 -7.88
N HIS A 202 -0.39 13.58 -7.51
CA HIS A 202 0.37 14.77 -7.87
C HIS A 202 0.94 14.67 -9.30
N TYR A 203 0.92 15.78 -10.02
CA TYR A 203 1.61 15.93 -11.31
C TYR A 203 3.12 15.95 -11.20
N ARG A 204 3.80 15.54 -12.28
CA ARG A 204 5.25 15.67 -12.44
C ARG A 204 5.60 17.12 -12.78
N PRO A 205 6.85 17.57 -12.55
CA PRO A 205 7.26 18.94 -12.89
C PRO A 205 7.06 19.30 -14.36
N LEU A 206 7.25 18.34 -15.27
CA LEU A 206 7.19 18.53 -16.73
C LEU A 206 5.81 18.20 -17.34
N SER A 207 4.76 18.01 -16.53
CA SER A 207 3.42 17.70 -17.05
C SER A 207 2.92 18.81 -17.97
N PHE A 208 2.52 18.48 -19.21
CA PHE A 208 1.96 19.42 -20.19
C PHE A 208 2.84 20.65 -20.52
N ASN A 209 4.16 20.53 -20.47
CA ASN A 209 5.07 21.63 -20.79
C ASN A 209 5.17 21.93 -22.29
N LYS A 210 5.34 23.21 -22.65
CA LYS A 210 5.65 23.65 -24.02
C LYS A 210 7.06 23.25 -24.44
N ASN A 211 8.01 23.36 -23.51
CA ASN A 211 9.41 23.04 -23.72
C ASN A 211 9.80 21.87 -22.82
N GLU A 212 10.28 20.77 -23.42
CA GLU A 212 10.58 19.50 -22.76
C GLU A 212 11.49 19.62 -21.52
N SER A 213 12.31 20.67 -21.42
CA SER A 213 13.23 20.90 -20.30
C SER A 213 12.74 21.92 -19.26
N VAL A 214 11.58 22.55 -19.48
CA VAL A 214 11.04 23.59 -18.58
C VAL A 214 9.83 23.04 -17.84
N PRO A 215 9.80 23.12 -16.50
CA PRO A 215 8.67 22.62 -15.72
C PRO A 215 7.47 23.57 -15.75
N THR A 216 6.27 22.99 -15.77
CA THR A 216 4.99 23.70 -15.52
C THR A 216 4.70 23.83 -14.04
N ILE A 217 5.28 22.98 -13.20
CA ILE A 217 5.12 23.00 -11.74
C ILE A 217 6.49 22.96 -11.07
N THR A 218 6.72 23.89 -10.14
CA THR A 218 7.85 23.82 -9.21
C THR A 218 7.34 23.94 -7.77
N THR A 219 7.86 23.11 -6.88
CA THR A 219 7.62 23.20 -5.45
C THR A 219 8.30 24.44 -4.84
N ALA A 220 7.67 25.02 -3.81
CA ALA A 220 8.21 26.16 -3.08
C ALA A 220 9.51 25.80 -2.33
N ILE A 221 9.63 24.54 -1.87
CA ILE A 221 10.83 23.97 -1.27
C ILE A 221 11.56 23.15 -2.37
N PRO A 222 12.68 23.65 -2.94
CA PRO A 222 13.25 23.06 -4.15
C PRO A 222 13.59 21.57 -4.08
N ALA A 223 13.91 21.05 -2.89
CA ALA A 223 14.19 19.64 -2.67
C ALA A 223 13.01 18.71 -3.06
N PHE A 224 11.78 19.22 -3.03
CA PHE A 224 10.58 18.46 -3.35
C PHE A 224 10.21 18.47 -4.84
N ASN A 225 10.91 19.26 -5.68
CA ASN A 225 10.73 19.23 -7.13
C ASN A 225 10.94 17.85 -7.70
N GLU A 226 11.84 17.10 -7.09
CA GLU A 226 12.17 15.77 -7.55
C GLU A 226 11.30 14.69 -6.90
N VAL A 227 10.46 15.04 -5.91
CA VAL A 227 9.57 14.12 -5.18
C VAL A 227 8.21 14.05 -5.89
N ILE A 228 7.71 15.20 -6.33
CA ILE A 228 6.39 15.30 -6.96
C ILE A 228 6.26 14.45 -8.22
N GLY A 229 5.11 13.80 -8.36
CA GLY A 229 4.79 12.97 -9.52
C GLY A 229 5.45 11.60 -9.50
N GLN A 230 5.77 11.07 -8.30
CA GLN A 230 6.15 9.67 -8.13
C GLN A 230 5.08 8.73 -8.73
N ARG A 231 5.52 7.57 -9.24
CA ARG A 231 4.65 6.52 -9.82
C ARG A 231 5.09 5.13 -9.35
N LEU A 232 5.22 4.99 -8.04
CA LEU A 232 5.58 3.74 -7.36
C LEU A 232 4.32 3.03 -6.86
N ASP A 233 3.56 3.72 -6.00
CA ASP A 233 2.37 3.21 -5.29
C ASP A 233 1.62 4.39 -4.62
N PHE A 234 0.56 4.11 -3.85
CA PHE A 234 -0.09 5.10 -2.98
C PHE A 234 0.87 5.65 -1.94
N SER A 235 0.81 6.96 -1.69
CA SER A 235 1.44 7.53 -0.50
C SER A 235 0.67 7.15 0.77
N ALA A 236 1.28 7.36 1.94
CA ALA A 236 0.60 7.20 3.22
C ALA A 236 -0.63 8.13 3.34
N THR A 237 -0.55 9.35 2.78
CA THR A 237 -1.63 10.34 2.83
C THR A 237 -2.75 9.99 1.85
N ASP A 238 -2.44 9.46 0.67
CA ASP A 238 -3.45 8.94 -0.27
C ASP A 238 -4.32 7.87 0.41
N LEU A 239 -3.67 6.91 1.10
CA LEU A 239 -4.37 5.85 1.84
C LEU A 239 -5.17 6.39 3.02
N LEU A 240 -4.61 7.33 3.78
CA LEU A 240 -5.32 7.97 4.89
C LEU A 240 -6.61 8.64 4.41
N ARG A 241 -6.54 9.39 3.31
CA ARG A 241 -7.69 10.05 2.70
C ARG A 241 -8.70 9.03 2.17
N LEU A 242 -8.25 8.04 1.39
CA LEU A 242 -9.12 6.99 0.87
C LEU A 242 -9.88 6.27 2.00
N ASN A 243 -9.16 5.86 3.04
CA ASN A 243 -9.73 5.12 4.16
C ASN A 243 -10.66 5.99 5.01
N ARG A 244 -10.38 7.29 5.18
CA ARG A 244 -11.32 8.23 5.81
C ARG A 244 -12.57 8.43 4.95
N MET A 245 -12.41 8.58 3.64
CA MET A 245 -13.52 8.86 2.72
C MET A 245 -14.55 7.73 2.67
N TYR A 246 -14.09 6.48 2.80
CA TYR A 246 -14.92 5.27 2.75
C TYR A 246 -15.10 4.58 4.10
N ASN A 247 -14.69 5.22 5.21
CA ASN A 247 -14.79 4.68 6.57
C ASN A 247 -14.21 3.26 6.70
N CYS A 248 -13.04 3.02 6.08
CA CYS A 248 -12.40 1.72 6.10
C CYS A 248 -11.90 1.37 7.51
N THR A 249 -12.36 0.23 8.03
CA THR A 249 -11.98 -0.30 9.35
C THR A 249 -11.16 -1.59 9.28
N PHE A 250 -11.08 -2.19 8.09
CA PHE A 250 -10.31 -3.39 7.81
C PHE A 250 -9.85 -3.37 6.34
N THR A 251 -8.96 -4.27 6.01
CA THR A 251 -8.47 -4.55 4.66
C THR A 251 -8.86 -5.97 4.28
N HIS A 252 -8.98 -6.27 2.99
CA HIS A 252 -9.44 -7.58 2.52
C HIS A 252 -8.36 -8.66 2.57
N THR A 253 -7.09 -8.29 2.40
CA THR A 253 -6.00 -9.27 2.27
C THR A 253 -4.92 -9.20 3.35
N LEU A 254 -4.87 -8.20 4.23
CA LEU A 254 -3.94 -8.24 5.37
C LEU A 254 -4.51 -9.08 6.52
N LEU A 255 -3.83 -10.17 6.89
CA LEU A 255 -4.21 -10.98 8.05
C LEU A 255 -3.42 -10.61 9.31
N ASP A 256 -2.12 -10.36 9.15
CA ASP A 256 -1.24 -10.07 10.27
C ASP A 256 -0.03 -9.22 9.88
N GLN A 257 0.46 -8.45 10.84
CA GLN A 257 1.67 -7.65 10.74
C GLN A 257 2.28 -7.48 12.13
N CYS A 258 3.57 -7.76 12.27
CA CYS A 258 4.26 -7.65 13.55
C CYS A 258 5.74 -7.32 13.40
N SER A 259 6.11 -6.13 13.84
CA SER A 259 7.49 -5.65 13.97
C SER A 259 7.96 -5.61 15.43
N PHE A 260 7.21 -6.23 16.34
CA PHE A 260 7.53 -6.32 17.78
C PHE A 260 7.77 -5.01 18.55
N GLU A 261 7.49 -3.83 17.99
CA GLU A 261 7.71 -2.54 18.66
C GLU A 261 6.85 -2.31 19.92
N LEU A 262 5.79 -3.10 20.11
CA LEU A 262 4.90 -3.01 21.26
C LEU A 262 5.01 -4.24 22.17
N ILE A 263 4.88 -4.03 23.48
CA ILE A 263 4.99 -5.09 24.52
C ILE A 263 3.95 -6.21 24.38
N ASN A 264 2.83 -5.95 23.71
CA ASN A 264 1.82 -6.97 23.46
C ASN A 264 2.22 -7.93 22.33
N ILE A 265 3.36 -7.70 21.66
CA ILE A 265 3.93 -8.53 20.59
C ILE A 265 2.88 -8.96 19.57
N CYS A 266 1.97 -8.03 19.21
CA CYS A 266 0.89 -8.26 18.25
C CYS A 266 -0.09 -9.39 18.62
N GLY A 267 -0.09 -9.81 19.89
CA GLY A 267 -0.86 -10.93 20.41
C GLY A 267 -0.25 -12.31 20.13
N MET A 268 1.03 -12.37 19.74
CA MET A 268 1.76 -13.64 19.65
C MET A 268 1.91 -14.27 21.04
N ILE A 269 2.02 -15.60 21.07
CA ILE A 269 2.04 -16.40 22.30
C ILE A 269 3.29 -17.25 22.29
N GLN A 270 4.16 -17.02 23.27
CA GLN A 270 5.23 -17.93 23.60
C GLN A 270 4.66 -19.15 24.35
N ASN A 271 5.04 -20.35 23.94
CA ASN A 271 4.67 -21.58 24.66
C ASN A 271 5.39 -21.62 26.02
N MET A 272 4.80 -22.29 27.01
CA MET A 272 5.37 -22.40 28.36
C MET A 272 5.71 -23.85 28.74
N ASN A 273 5.49 -24.79 27.81
CA ASN A 273 5.68 -26.23 28.05
C ASN A 273 6.79 -26.83 27.17
N ASP A 274 7.51 -25.99 26.45
CA ASP A 274 8.71 -26.30 25.66
C ASP A 274 9.99 -26.08 26.48
N ASP A 275 11.15 -26.36 25.87
CA ASP A 275 12.42 -26.46 26.60
C ASP A 275 13.08 -25.08 26.83
N ALA A 276 12.72 -24.09 26.02
CA ALA A 276 13.31 -22.76 26.02
C ALA A 276 12.34 -21.71 25.48
N ASP A 277 12.65 -20.43 25.71
CA ASP A 277 11.76 -19.32 25.40
C ASP A 277 12.24 -18.39 24.27
N TRP A 278 11.27 -17.91 23.48
CA TRP A 278 11.44 -16.67 22.70
C TRP A 278 11.28 -15.47 23.63
N VAL A 279 12.21 -14.53 23.54
CA VAL A 279 12.25 -13.31 24.36
C VAL A 279 12.20 -12.09 23.44
N GLN A 280 11.37 -11.11 23.77
CA GLN A 280 11.42 -9.82 23.10
C GLN A 280 12.66 -9.07 23.58
N GLU A 281 13.60 -8.84 22.66
CA GLU A 281 14.83 -8.10 22.95
C GLU A 281 14.80 -6.73 22.33
N LYS A 282 15.50 -5.81 22.98
CA LYS A 282 15.69 -4.45 22.51
C LYS A 282 16.94 -4.39 21.63
N GLY A 283 16.84 -3.73 20.48
CA GLY A 283 17.95 -3.44 19.61
C GLY A 283 19.11 -2.74 20.34
N THR A 284 20.33 -3.20 20.10
CA THR A 284 21.59 -2.61 20.56
C THR A 284 22.50 -2.35 19.37
N ALA A 285 23.62 -1.62 19.58
CA ALA A 285 24.56 -1.32 18.50
C ALA A 285 25.13 -2.60 17.82
N ASP A 286 25.36 -3.66 18.61
CA ASP A 286 25.93 -4.93 18.14
C ASP A 286 24.85 -5.92 17.67
N MET A 287 23.63 -5.81 18.18
CA MET A 287 22.48 -6.64 17.81
C MET A 287 21.26 -5.75 17.54
N GLN A 288 21.14 -5.33 16.29
CA GLN A 288 20.10 -4.41 15.83
C GLN A 288 18.87 -5.20 15.37
N ASP A 289 17.68 -4.67 15.68
CA ASP A 289 16.42 -5.07 15.07
C ASP A 289 16.45 -4.80 13.55
N HIS A 290 15.57 -5.45 12.80
CA HIS A 290 15.43 -5.18 11.38
C HIS A 290 14.60 -3.92 11.14
N THR A 291 13.56 -3.64 11.94
CA THR A 291 12.64 -2.51 11.73
C THR A 291 13.37 -1.17 11.54
N LEU A 292 14.22 -0.80 12.50
CA LEU A 292 14.93 0.48 12.61
C LEU A 292 16.42 0.39 12.31
N LEU A 293 17.02 -0.81 12.30
CA LEU A 293 18.46 -1.05 12.06
C LEU A 293 19.38 -0.18 12.94
N GLY A 294 19.00 0.05 14.20
CA GLY A 294 19.77 0.91 15.10
C GLY A 294 19.90 2.38 14.65
N ASN A 295 19.21 2.82 13.59
CA ASN A 295 19.14 4.23 13.18
C ASN A 295 18.58 5.10 14.31
N CYS A 296 17.79 4.49 15.18
CA CYS A 296 17.46 5.06 16.46
C CYS A 296 18.13 4.36 17.62
N ARG A 297 19.00 5.15 18.26
CA ARG A 297 19.69 4.76 19.47
C ARG A 297 18.66 4.35 20.52
N ASP A 298 18.88 3.16 21.09
CA ASP A 298 18.07 2.62 22.17
C ASP A 298 16.57 2.51 21.80
N ALA A 299 16.26 2.17 20.55
CA ALA A 299 14.91 1.86 20.06
C ALA A 299 14.94 0.60 19.18
N GLY A 300 13.77 0.06 18.84
CA GLY A 300 13.64 -1.15 18.02
C GLY A 300 13.59 -2.42 18.86
N TYR A 301 12.72 -3.35 18.47
CA TYR A 301 12.54 -4.63 19.15
C TYR A 301 12.44 -5.77 18.15
N TYR A 302 12.94 -6.94 18.55
CA TYR A 302 12.81 -8.18 17.78
C TYR A 302 12.59 -9.36 18.73
N MET A 303 12.15 -10.50 18.20
CA MET A 303 12.07 -11.73 19.00
C MET A 303 13.35 -12.52 18.86
N PHE A 304 13.93 -12.92 19.99
CA PHE A 304 15.18 -13.67 20.07
C PHE A 304 14.99 -15.00 20.78
N TYR A 305 15.57 -16.05 20.22
CA TYR A 305 15.75 -17.33 20.87
C TYR A 305 17.24 -17.60 21.08
N ASP A 306 17.66 -17.64 22.35
CA ASP A 306 19.04 -17.97 22.73
C ASP A 306 19.29 -19.48 22.56
N THR A 307 20.26 -19.83 21.69
CA THR A 307 20.61 -21.22 21.39
C THR A 307 21.83 -21.72 22.17
N THR A 308 22.35 -20.94 23.12
CA THR A 308 23.58 -21.24 23.86
C THR A 308 23.53 -22.52 24.66
N ALA A 309 22.38 -22.89 25.20
CA ALA A 309 22.23 -24.13 25.96
C ALA A 309 22.62 -25.37 25.16
N GLY A 310 22.42 -25.36 23.83
CA GLY A 310 22.55 -26.55 22.98
C GLY A 310 21.57 -27.66 23.40
N ASN A 311 21.89 -28.91 23.08
CA ASN A 311 21.06 -30.09 23.40
C ASN A 311 19.69 -30.16 22.71
N ASP A 312 19.60 -29.62 21.49
CA ASP A 312 18.40 -29.73 20.65
C ASP A 312 17.13 -29.15 21.31
N THR A 313 17.27 -28.14 22.18
CA THR A 313 16.16 -27.46 22.85
C THR A 313 15.28 -26.73 21.84
N SER A 314 13.98 -26.69 22.12
CA SER A 314 13.02 -26.00 21.26
C SER A 314 12.33 -24.83 21.95
N ALA A 315 12.20 -23.72 21.21
CA ALA A 315 11.39 -22.56 21.58
C ALA A 315 10.28 -22.31 20.55
N ILE A 316 9.03 -22.11 21.00
CA ILE A 316 7.83 -22.08 20.17
C ILE A 316 7.05 -20.76 20.35
N LEU A 317 7.05 -19.94 19.30
CA LEU A 317 6.27 -18.70 19.20
C LEU A 317 5.08 -18.89 18.24
N GLU A 318 3.86 -18.75 18.73
CA GLU A 318 2.62 -18.88 17.94
C GLU A 318 1.98 -17.52 17.66
N SER A 319 1.45 -17.30 16.46
CA SER A 319 0.60 -16.14 16.17
C SER A 319 -0.70 -16.18 17.01
N ARG A 320 -1.44 -15.06 17.07
CA ARG A 320 -2.87 -15.11 17.46
C ARG A 320 -3.67 -15.98 16.49
N ILE A 321 -4.94 -16.26 16.83
CA ILE A 321 -5.85 -16.94 15.90
C ILE A 321 -6.18 -15.99 14.74
N LEU A 322 -5.98 -16.48 13.52
CA LEU A 322 -6.23 -15.76 12.28
C LEU A 322 -7.39 -16.41 11.53
N TYR A 323 -8.13 -15.59 10.77
CA TYR A 323 -9.36 -15.98 10.09
C TYR A 323 -9.22 -15.69 8.59
N PRO A 324 -8.70 -16.66 7.80
CA PRO A 324 -8.51 -16.45 6.37
C PRO A 324 -9.85 -16.35 5.64
N MET A 325 -9.95 -15.41 4.71
CA MET A 325 -11.07 -15.22 3.78
C MET A 325 -10.79 -15.82 2.40
N ARG A 326 -9.51 -16.06 2.08
CA ARG A 326 -9.04 -16.74 0.86
C ARG A 326 -8.30 -18.02 1.24
N SER A 327 -7.98 -18.84 0.24
CA SER A 327 -7.27 -20.11 0.45
C SER A 327 -5.78 -20.04 0.20
N GLU A 328 -5.26 -18.86 -0.11
CA GLU A 328 -3.86 -18.65 -0.42
C GLU A 328 -3.36 -17.48 0.41
N GLN A 329 -2.24 -17.69 1.09
CA GLN A 329 -1.59 -16.66 1.87
C GLN A 329 -0.08 -16.66 1.63
N CYS A 330 0.55 -15.52 1.84
CA CYS A 330 1.99 -15.36 1.81
C CYS A 330 2.47 -14.83 3.16
N LEU A 331 3.27 -15.65 3.85
CA LEU A 331 3.96 -15.23 5.07
C LEU A 331 5.36 -14.75 4.69
N GLU A 332 5.64 -13.49 4.95
CA GLU A 332 6.95 -12.88 4.82
C GLU A 332 7.48 -12.53 6.22
N PHE A 333 8.75 -12.79 6.48
CA PHE A 333 9.40 -12.38 7.72
C PHE A 333 10.91 -12.25 7.52
N PHE A 334 11.53 -11.40 8.33
CA PHE A 334 12.98 -11.29 8.42
C PHE A 334 13.50 -12.17 9.55
N TYR A 335 14.62 -12.83 9.30
CA TYR A 335 15.27 -13.69 10.27
C TYR A 335 16.78 -13.51 10.25
N LYS A 336 17.42 -13.79 11.38
CA LYS A 336 18.88 -13.78 11.53
C LYS A 336 19.30 -14.97 12.37
N MET A 337 20.31 -15.73 11.94
CA MET A 337 20.80 -16.90 12.67
C MET A 337 22.27 -16.69 13.00
N THR A 338 22.58 -16.47 14.28
CA THR A 338 23.96 -16.30 14.77
C THR A 338 24.48 -17.52 15.54
N GLY A 339 23.62 -18.52 15.75
CA GLY A 339 23.96 -19.80 16.37
C GLY A 339 24.72 -20.74 15.44
N THR A 340 24.77 -22.04 15.78
CA THR A 340 25.42 -23.06 14.94
C THR A 340 24.70 -23.27 13.62
N SER A 341 25.43 -23.78 12.62
CA SER A 341 24.84 -24.28 11.36
C SER A 341 23.89 -25.48 11.54
N SER A 342 23.90 -26.13 12.70
CA SER A 342 22.93 -27.17 13.06
C SER A 342 21.62 -26.61 13.62
N SER A 343 21.57 -25.34 14.00
CA SER A 343 20.35 -24.69 14.47
C SER A 343 19.33 -24.60 13.33
N THR A 344 18.06 -24.74 13.67
CA THR A 344 16.97 -24.82 12.70
C THR A 344 15.81 -23.93 13.11
N LEU A 345 15.26 -23.18 12.16
CA LEU A 345 13.99 -22.47 12.29
C LEU A 345 12.94 -23.19 11.43
N SER A 346 11.95 -23.82 12.08
CA SER A 346 10.83 -24.49 11.40
C SER A 346 9.56 -23.65 11.50
N LEU A 347 8.85 -23.51 10.39
CA LEU A 347 7.54 -22.89 10.34
C LEU A 347 6.45 -23.96 10.25
N TRP A 348 5.40 -23.79 11.04
CA TRP A 348 4.25 -24.68 11.06
C TRP A 348 2.93 -23.92 10.93
N ILE A 349 1.92 -24.60 10.42
CA ILE A 349 0.52 -24.18 10.50
C ILE A 349 -0.20 -25.08 11.50
N LYS A 350 -0.95 -24.45 12.41
CA LYS A 350 -1.82 -25.09 13.38
C LYS A 350 -3.27 -24.73 13.06
N THR A 351 -3.99 -25.62 12.39
CA THR A 351 -5.40 -25.40 12.04
C THR A 351 -6.32 -25.83 13.18
N ASP A 352 -7.36 -25.06 13.44
CA ASP A 352 -8.45 -25.38 14.37
C ASP A 352 -9.74 -25.54 13.55
N ASP A 353 -10.36 -26.71 13.63
CA ASP A 353 -11.57 -27.08 12.88
C ASP A 353 -12.86 -26.46 13.44
N GLY A 354 -12.77 -25.58 14.45
CA GLY A 354 -13.90 -24.93 15.08
C GLY A 354 -14.49 -25.72 16.25
N THR A 355 -14.04 -26.95 16.49
CA THR A 355 -14.48 -27.76 17.64
C THR A 355 -13.69 -27.47 18.91
N GLY A 356 -12.58 -26.72 18.80
CA GLY A 356 -11.67 -26.42 19.90
C GLY A 356 -10.79 -27.60 20.35
N ASN A 357 -10.99 -28.80 19.77
CA ASN A 357 -10.38 -30.05 20.22
C ASN A 357 -9.36 -30.63 19.23
N VAL A 358 -9.44 -30.29 17.94
CA VAL A 358 -8.53 -30.82 16.92
C VAL A 358 -7.56 -29.74 16.46
N ARG A 359 -6.28 -29.92 16.81
CA ARG A 359 -5.16 -29.07 16.37
C ARG A 359 -4.30 -29.88 15.40
N LYS A 360 -4.57 -29.77 14.10
CA LYS A 360 -3.71 -30.41 13.10
C LYS A 360 -2.51 -29.50 12.86
N MET A 361 -1.32 -29.99 13.23
CA MET A 361 -0.05 -29.33 12.95
C MET A 361 0.48 -29.81 11.59
N LYS A 362 0.95 -28.89 10.76
CA LYS A 362 1.64 -29.18 9.50
C LYS A 362 2.89 -28.32 9.39
N LYS A 363 4.07 -28.95 9.27
CA LYS A 363 5.31 -28.23 8.95
C LYS A 363 5.21 -27.73 7.50
N VAL A 364 5.51 -26.46 7.28
CA VAL A 364 5.43 -25.83 5.96
C VAL A 364 6.77 -25.37 5.43
N HIS A 365 7.71 -25.02 6.30
CA HIS A 365 9.04 -24.57 5.88
C HIS A 365 10.09 -24.88 6.94
N THR A 366 11.35 -24.94 6.52
CA THR A 366 12.49 -25.19 7.41
C THR A 366 13.72 -24.48 6.88
N ILE A 367 14.29 -23.63 7.71
CA ILE A 367 15.53 -22.90 7.47
C ILE A 367 16.58 -23.50 8.40
N LYS A 368 17.75 -23.81 7.85
CA LYS A 368 18.91 -24.29 8.62
C LYS A 368 19.95 -23.19 8.65
N GLY A 369 20.69 -23.10 9.75
CA GLY A 369 21.84 -22.20 9.84
C GLY A 369 22.87 -22.55 8.77
N ASP A 370 23.36 -21.55 8.06
CA ASP A 370 24.34 -21.67 6.98
C ASP A 370 25.65 -20.91 7.29
N GLY A 371 25.73 -20.31 8.48
CA GLY A 371 26.88 -19.52 8.93
C GLY A 371 26.81 -18.05 8.50
N ASP A 372 25.76 -17.65 7.80
CA ASP A 372 25.50 -16.26 7.50
C ASP A 372 24.78 -15.58 8.67
N ASN A 373 25.44 -14.59 9.24
CA ASN A 373 25.01 -13.88 10.42
C ASN A 373 24.25 -12.58 10.11
N SER A 374 23.86 -12.33 8.85
CA SER A 374 23.07 -11.14 8.49
C SER A 374 21.56 -11.39 8.62
N TRP A 375 20.78 -10.30 8.59
CA TRP A 375 19.34 -10.42 8.35
C TRP A 375 19.11 -10.99 6.96
N ASN A 376 18.13 -11.88 6.85
CA ASN A 376 17.68 -12.54 5.63
C ASN A 376 16.16 -12.53 5.58
N ILE A 377 15.59 -12.62 4.38
CA ILE A 377 14.14 -12.67 4.18
C ILE A 377 13.70 -14.10 3.89
N ALA A 378 12.58 -14.51 4.51
CA ALA A 378 11.87 -15.73 4.16
C ALA A 378 10.48 -15.39 3.67
N VAL A 379 10.08 -16.02 2.56
CA VAL A 379 8.77 -15.84 1.94
C VAL A 379 8.16 -17.23 1.74
N VAL A 380 7.09 -17.52 2.48
CA VAL A 380 6.53 -18.87 2.57
C VAL A 380 5.06 -18.89 2.17
N PRO A 381 4.69 -19.64 1.11
CA PRO A 381 3.29 -19.81 0.73
C PRO A 381 2.55 -20.70 1.73
N LEU A 382 1.40 -20.23 2.18
CA LEU A 382 0.47 -20.97 3.04
C LEU A 382 -0.85 -21.22 2.30
N ASN A 383 -1.59 -22.25 2.72
CA ASN A 383 -2.89 -22.62 2.15
C ASN A 383 -3.83 -23.04 3.30
N ALA A 384 -4.07 -22.09 4.20
CA ALA A 384 -5.01 -22.28 5.30
C ALA A 384 -6.43 -21.93 4.81
N LYS A 385 -7.38 -22.84 5.03
CA LYS A 385 -8.79 -22.69 4.63
C LYS A 385 -9.76 -22.52 5.80
N VAL A 386 -9.23 -22.64 7.01
CA VAL A 386 -9.94 -22.51 8.28
C VAL A 386 -9.08 -21.66 9.20
N LYS A 387 -9.65 -21.20 10.31
CA LYS A 387 -8.90 -20.43 11.30
C LYS A 387 -7.66 -21.19 11.76
N PHE A 388 -6.54 -20.48 11.88
CA PHE A 388 -5.24 -21.10 12.13
C PHE A 388 -4.32 -20.19 12.93
N ARG A 389 -3.19 -20.76 13.35
CA ARG A 389 -1.99 -20.03 13.79
C ARG A 389 -0.83 -20.43 12.91
N TYR A 390 0.04 -19.48 12.56
CA TYR A 390 1.40 -19.82 12.15
C TYR A 390 2.27 -19.92 13.38
N VAL A 391 3.26 -20.81 13.35
CA VAL A 391 4.07 -21.16 14.51
C VAL A 391 5.54 -21.21 14.10
N PHE A 392 6.35 -20.39 14.74
CA PHE A 392 7.80 -20.44 14.64
C PHE A 392 8.35 -21.37 15.72
N GLN A 393 9.10 -22.37 15.28
CA GLN A 393 9.82 -23.28 16.16
C GLN A 393 11.32 -23.08 15.92
N GLY A 394 12.00 -22.46 16.87
CA GLY A 394 13.46 -22.48 16.95
C GLY A 394 13.92 -23.79 17.57
N ILE A 395 14.97 -24.39 17.01
CA ILE A 395 15.62 -25.61 17.51
C ILE A 395 17.11 -25.32 17.57
N SER A 396 17.71 -25.43 18.76
CA SER A 396 19.15 -25.24 18.91
C SER A 396 19.89 -26.41 18.27
N GLY A 397 21.16 -26.20 17.91
CA GLY A 397 22.04 -27.31 17.60
C GLY A 397 22.25 -28.24 18.80
N HIS A 398 22.75 -29.44 18.52
CA HIS A 398 23.19 -30.38 19.56
C HIS A 398 24.32 -29.80 20.43
N VAL A 399 25.23 -29.03 19.82
CA VAL A 399 26.41 -28.45 20.50
C VAL A 399 26.11 -27.02 20.94
N SER A 400 26.52 -26.67 22.16
CA SER A 400 26.46 -25.29 22.68
C SER A 400 27.23 -24.31 21.79
N SER A 401 26.62 -23.17 21.47
CA SER A 401 27.23 -22.09 20.71
C SER A 401 26.69 -20.74 21.13
N LYS A 402 27.53 -19.71 21.09
CA LYS A 402 27.06 -18.33 21.25
C LYS A 402 26.13 -17.95 20.10
N GLY A 403 25.14 -17.12 20.38
CA GLY A 403 24.18 -16.62 19.41
C GLY A 403 22.81 -17.30 19.52
N GLY A 404 21.98 -17.05 18.52
CA GLY A 404 20.59 -17.46 18.55
C GLY A 404 19.89 -17.29 17.22
N ILE A 405 18.56 -17.32 17.28
CA ILE A 405 17.68 -17.07 16.14
C ILE A 405 16.89 -15.80 16.45
N SER A 406 16.90 -14.84 15.54
CA SER A 406 16.14 -13.60 15.63
C SER A 406 15.04 -13.59 14.57
N LEU A 407 13.88 -13.03 14.91
CA LEU A 407 12.74 -12.82 14.03
C LEU A 407 12.26 -11.38 14.14
N ASP A 408 11.92 -10.78 12.99
CA ASP A 408 11.40 -9.43 12.92
C ASP A 408 10.59 -9.18 11.64
N ASP A 409 9.88 -8.05 11.58
CA ASP A 409 9.12 -7.55 10.42
C ASP A 409 8.26 -8.63 9.74
N ILE A 410 7.43 -9.32 10.53
CA ILE A 410 6.53 -10.36 10.05
C ILE A 410 5.33 -9.72 9.37
N SER A 411 4.97 -10.19 8.19
CA SER A 411 3.71 -9.85 7.52
C SER A 411 3.05 -11.09 6.92
N LEU A 412 1.72 -11.14 7.00
CA LEU A 412 0.92 -12.21 6.44
C LEU A 412 -0.22 -11.61 5.63
N THR A 413 -0.19 -11.86 4.32
CA THR A 413 -1.22 -11.40 3.39
C THR A 413 -1.92 -12.57 2.73
N GLU A 414 -3.18 -12.42 2.36
CA GLU A 414 -3.97 -13.36 1.58
C GLU A 414 -3.74 -13.16 0.08
N THR A 415 -2.48 -13.23 -0.32
CA THR A 415 -2.00 -13.08 -1.70
C THR A 415 -1.06 -14.23 -2.04
N SER A 416 -0.85 -14.47 -3.34
CA SER A 416 0.17 -15.43 -3.78
C SER A 416 1.56 -14.90 -3.44
N CYS A 417 2.46 -15.80 -3.02
CA CYS A 417 3.87 -15.42 -2.83
C CYS A 417 4.57 -15.21 -4.18
N PRO A 418 5.61 -14.35 -4.23
CA PRO A 418 6.48 -14.26 -5.38
C PRO A 418 7.09 -15.61 -5.74
N HIS A 419 7.19 -15.90 -7.04
CA HIS A 419 7.79 -17.14 -7.54
C HIS A 419 9.31 -17.16 -7.35
N ALA A 420 9.92 -15.97 -7.31
CA ALA A 420 11.34 -15.81 -7.01
C ALA A 420 11.57 -14.63 -6.08
N VAL A 421 12.52 -14.83 -5.16
CA VAL A 421 13.09 -13.79 -4.30
C VAL A 421 14.59 -13.76 -4.57
N TRP A 422 15.09 -12.62 -5.02
CA TRP A 422 16.51 -12.37 -5.17
C TRP A 422 16.94 -11.31 -4.16
N HIS A 423 17.63 -11.77 -3.11
CA HIS A 423 18.22 -10.93 -2.08
C HIS A 423 19.68 -10.66 -2.46
N ILE A 424 19.99 -9.39 -2.72
CA ILE A 424 21.32 -8.92 -3.10
C ILE A 424 21.89 -8.16 -1.92
N LYS A 425 22.97 -8.68 -1.35
CA LYS A 425 23.62 -8.10 -0.18
C LYS A 425 24.63 -7.04 -0.56
N ASP A 426 24.82 -6.07 0.33
CA ASP A 426 25.82 -5.01 0.18
C ASP A 426 25.72 -4.24 -1.16
N PHE A 427 24.48 -3.99 -1.58
CA PHE A 427 24.16 -3.32 -2.83
C PHE A 427 24.58 -1.85 -2.86
N THR A 428 24.60 -1.17 -1.71
CA THR A 428 25.14 0.19 -1.60
C THR A 428 26.58 0.26 -2.11
N SER A 429 27.43 -0.68 -1.65
CA SER A 429 28.83 -0.77 -2.09
C SER A 429 28.97 -1.11 -3.57
N ILE A 430 28.02 -1.86 -4.13
CA ILE A 430 27.96 -2.17 -5.57
C ILE A 430 27.67 -0.92 -6.40
N LEU A 431 26.74 -0.08 -5.96
CA LEU A 431 26.42 1.18 -6.62
C LEU A 431 27.59 2.16 -6.59
N GLU A 432 28.26 2.31 -5.44
CA GLU A 432 29.35 3.27 -5.27
C GLU A 432 30.61 2.89 -6.06
N ASN A 433 31.02 1.62 -6.01
CA ASN A 433 32.29 1.19 -6.57
C ASN A 433 32.24 0.90 -8.08
N ASN A 434 31.06 0.93 -8.70
CA ASN A 434 30.84 0.58 -10.12
C ASN A 434 31.48 -0.77 -10.50
N THR A 435 31.57 -1.70 -9.54
CA THR A 435 32.36 -2.94 -9.67
C THR A 435 31.80 -3.87 -10.73
N TYR A 436 30.50 -3.77 -11.03
CA TYR A 436 29.77 -4.66 -11.92
C TYR A 436 29.09 -3.87 -13.03
N ASP A 437 29.37 -4.28 -14.27
CA ASP A 437 28.58 -3.87 -15.44
C ASP A 437 27.18 -4.51 -15.39
N LYS A 438 27.09 -5.76 -14.94
CA LYS A 438 25.84 -6.47 -14.68
C LYS A 438 26.00 -7.57 -13.63
N MET A 439 24.88 -7.94 -13.03
CA MET A 439 24.72 -9.03 -12.08
C MET A 439 23.66 -10.00 -12.59
N LEU A 440 23.91 -11.30 -12.48
CA LEU A 440 22.98 -12.34 -12.87
C LEU A 440 22.43 -13.02 -11.63
N SER A 441 21.10 -13.12 -11.55
CA SER A 441 20.47 -13.93 -10.53
C SER A 441 20.76 -15.42 -10.75
N GLN A 442 20.55 -16.20 -9.69
CA GLN A 442 20.35 -17.64 -9.79
C GLN A 442 19.13 -17.96 -10.68
N ARG A 443 19.06 -19.21 -11.12
CA ARG A 443 17.93 -19.72 -11.91
C ARG A 443 16.74 -20.01 -11.00
N PHE A 444 15.59 -19.49 -11.36
CA PHE A 444 14.31 -19.70 -10.69
C PHE A 444 13.35 -20.47 -11.60
N TYR A 445 12.23 -20.92 -11.05
CA TYR A 445 11.18 -21.64 -11.76
C TYR A 445 9.82 -21.08 -11.38
N ASN A 446 8.92 -20.98 -12.36
CA ASN A 446 7.51 -20.70 -12.07
C ASN A 446 6.73 -22.00 -11.81
N PRO A 447 5.47 -21.92 -11.32
CA PRO A 447 4.66 -23.11 -11.05
C PRO A 447 4.39 -24.00 -12.27
N GLU A 448 4.48 -23.45 -13.48
CA GLU A 448 4.32 -24.21 -14.74
C GLU A 448 5.60 -24.98 -15.13
N GLY A 449 6.75 -24.68 -14.53
CA GLY A 449 8.03 -25.34 -14.80
C GLY A 449 8.99 -24.55 -15.71
N TYR A 450 8.59 -23.37 -16.20
CA TYR A 450 9.50 -22.51 -16.98
C TYR A 450 10.60 -21.96 -16.08
N ALA A 451 11.85 -22.22 -16.47
CA ALA A 451 13.00 -21.67 -15.79
C ALA A 451 13.30 -20.24 -16.28
N PHE A 452 13.68 -19.35 -15.37
CA PHE A 452 14.00 -17.96 -15.68
C PHE A 452 15.08 -17.40 -14.76
N GLY A 453 15.52 -16.17 -15.05
CA GLY A 453 16.39 -15.39 -14.17
C GLY A 453 16.28 -13.90 -14.47
N ILE A 454 16.99 -13.11 -13.67
CA ILE A 454 17.06 -11.66 -13.77
C ILE A 454 18.51 -11.25 -14.04
N THR A 455 18.68 -10.32 -14.96
CA THR A 455 19.90 -9.56 -15.19
C THR A 455 19.68 -8.17 -14.65
N LEU A 456 20.50 -7.75 -13.69
CA LEU A 456 20.48 -6.41 -13.11
C LEU A 456 21.72 -5.64 -13.56
N HIS A 457 21.51 -4.43 -14.04
CA HIS A 457 22.55 -3.46 -14.36
C HIS A 457 22.52 -2.38 -13.28
N PRO A 458 23.49 -2.34 -12.34
CA PRO A 458 23.43 -1.38 -11.23
C PRO A 458 23.54 0.07 -11.73
N ASN A 459 24.30 0.30 -12.81
CA ASN A 459 24.65 1.63 -13.32
C ASN A 459 24.29 1.77 -14.81
N GLU A 460 22.99 1.83 -15.09
CA GLU A 460 22.44 2.05 -16.44
C GLU A 460 22.39 3.56 -16.77
N LYS A 461 22.03 3.91 -18.01
CA LYS A 461 22.02 5.30 -18.51
C LYS A 461 21.26 6.26 -17.58
N ASN A 462 21.86 7.43 -17.34
CA ASN A 462 21.33 8.52 -16.51
C ASN A 462 21.14 8.18 -15.02
N ASN A 463 22.01 7.35 -14.43
CA ASN A 463 21.96 6.95 -13.01
C ASN A 463 20.66 6.21 -12.66
N TYR A 464 20.34 5.21 -13.47
CA TYR A 464 19.24 4.29 -13.23
C TYR A 464 19.79 2.89 -12.98
N ILE A 465 18.99 2.08 -12.28
CA ILE A 465 19.17 0.63 -12.25
C ILE A 465 18.33 0.05 -13.39
N GLY A 466 18.98 -0.77 -14.22
CA GLY A 466 18.35 -1.54 -15.27
C GLY A 466 18.00 -2.94 -14.76
N ILE A 467 16.80 -3.43 -15.08
CA ILE A 467 16.39 -4.80 -14.75
C ILE A 467 15.80 -5.48 -15.97
N PHE A 468 16.31 -6.66 -16.28
CA PHE A 468 15.91 -7.46 -17.43
C PHE A 468 15.63 -8.89 -17.02
N PHE A 469 14.52 -9.43 -17.51
CA PHE A 469 14.12 -10.81 -17.33
C PHE A 469 14.63 -11.64 -18.52
N HIS A 470 15.06 -12.87 -18.28
CA HIS A 470 15.38 -13.83 -19.34
C HIS A 470 14.90 -15.22 -18.98
N LEU A 471 14.52 -16.00 -19.98
CA LEU A 471 14.26 -17.43 -19.79
C LEU A 471 15.59 -18.20 -19.69
N CYS A 472 15.58 -19.27 -18.92
CA CYS A 472 16.69 -20.20 -18.78
C CYS A 472 16.27 -21.58 -19.30
N SER A 473 17.22 -22.39 -19.78
CA SER A 473 16.92 -23.79 -20.04
C SER A 473 16.72 -24.54 -18.72
N GLY A 474 15.60 -25.24 -18.58
CA GLY A 474 15.24 -26.10 -17.46
C GLY A 474 15.32 -27.59 -17.79
N GLU A 475 14.92 -28.39 -16.82
CA GLU A 475 14.79 -29.86 -16.98
C GLU A 475 13.48 -30.20 -17.71
N ASP A 476 12.44 -29.40 -17.50
CA ASP A 476 11.09 -29.58 -18.04
C ASP A 476 10.90 -29.04 -19.46
N ASP A 477 11.92 -28.41 -20.06
CA ASP A 477 11.84 -27.74 -21.37
C ASP A 477 11.22 -28.59 -22.51
N LYS A 478 11.34 -29.92 -22.42
CA LYS A 478 10.83 -30.86 -23.44
C LYS A 478 9.32 -31.06 -23.40
N ILE A 479 8.68 -30.82 -22.25
CA ILE A 479 7.23 -30.99 -22.07
C ILE A 479 6.49 -29.66 -22.14
N LEU A 480 7.21 -28.54 -22.00
CA LEU A 480 6.64 -27.19 -22.01
C LEU A 480 6.39 -26.70 -23.44
N ASP A 481 5.38 -25.85 -23.59
CA ASP A 481 5.06 -25.20 -24.85
C ASP A 481 6.05 -24.06 -25.14
N TRP A 482 6.44 -23.92 -26.41
CA TRP A 482 7.35 -22.89 -26.89
C TRP A 482 6.85 -22.29 -28.22
N PRO A 483 6.96 -20.96 -28.43
CA PRO A 483 7.41 -19.95 -27.48
C PRO A 483 6.49 -19.81 -26.27
N VAL A 484 7.00 -19.25 -25.18
CA VAL A 484 6.19 -18.98 -23.99
C VAL A 484 5.25 -17.82 -24.29
N GLU A 485 3.98 -18.09 -24.54
CA GLU A 485 2.99 -17.06 -24.87
C GLU A 485 2.03 -16.80 -23.73
N ASN A 486 1.58 -15.55 -23.59
CA ASN A 486 0.51 -15.14 -22.68
C ASN A 486 0.81 -15.36 -21.18
N ARG A 487 2.09 -15.38 -20.79
CA ARG A 487 2.50 -15.37 -19.38
C ARG A 487 2.91 -13.96 -19.00
N GLN A 488 2.37 -13.44 -17.91
CA GLN A 488 2.77 -12.16 -17.36
C GLN A 488 3.94 -12.34 -16.41
N ALA A 489 5.02 -11.61 -16.65
CA ALA A 489 6.12 -11.47 -15.71
C ALA A 489 6.01 -10.11 -15.01
N THR A 490 6.04 -10.11 -13.69
CA THR A 490 6.03 -8.91 -12.86
C THR A 490 7.29 -8.92 -12.01
N VAL A 491 8.11 -7.87 -12.16
CA VAL A 491 9.34 -7.69 -11.40
C VAL A 491 9.13 -6.52 -10.45
N THR A 492 9.44 -6.73 -9.17
CA THR A 492 9.24 -5.73 -8.11
C THR A 492 10.51 -5.54 -7.30
N ILE A 493 11.03 -4.31 -7.25
CA ILE A 493 12.00 -3.92 -6.22
C ILE A 493 11.20 -3.54 -4.98
N VAL A 494 11.46 -4.24 -3.88
CA VAL A 494 10.66 -4.15 -2.65
C VAL A 494 11.10 -2.92 -1.84
N ASP A 495 10.15 -2.07 -1.48
CA ASP A 495 10.32 -1.10 -0.39
C ASP A 495 10.16 -1.87 0.94
N GLN A 496 11.24 -1.98 1.72
CA GLN A 496 11.31 -2.84 2.91
C GLN A 496 10.76 -2.15 4.18
N ASP A 497 9.73 -1.32 4.03
CA ASP A 497 9.01 -0.72 5.17
C ASP A 497 8.38 -1.87 6.00
N PRO A 498 8.51 -1.83 7.35
CA PRO A 498 7.95 -2.85 8.23
C PRO A 498 6.41 -2.93 8.17
N ASP A 499 5.73 -1.82 7.81
CA ASP A 499 4.29 -1.84 7.54
C ASP A 499 4.03 -2.10 6.06
N VAL A 500 3.50 -3.28 5.74
CA VAL A 500 3.24 -3.70 4.35
C VAL A 500 2.27 -2.76 3.62
N LYS A 501 1.40 -2.04 4.34
CA LYS A 501 0.49 -1.07 3.74
C LYS A 501 1.20 0.22 3.33
N LEU A 502 2.34 0.53 3.94
CA LEU A 502 3.14 1.73 3.67
C LEU A 502 4.25 1.51 2.64
N ARG A 503 4.50 0.25 2.25
CA ARG A 503 5.47 -0.09 1.20
C ARG A 503 5.05 0.54 -0.14
N MET A 504 5.95 1.31 -0.73
CA MET A 504 5.80 1.89 -2.06
C MET A 504 6.76 1.22 -3.06
N SER A 505 6.64 -0.10 -3.18
CA SER A 505 7.52 -0.92 -4.01
C SER A 505 7.44 -0.53 -5.50
N SER A 506 8.57 -0.57 -6.21
CA SER A 506 8.64 -0.28 -7.63
C SER A 506 8.39 -1.55 -8.44
N SER A 507 7.26 -1.62 -9.15
CA SER A 507 6.87 -2.79 -9.93
C SER A 507 6.66 -2.48 -11.40
N ARG A 508 7.08 -3.40 -12.27
CA ARG A 508 6.77 -3.38 -13.71
C ARG A 508 6.44 -4.77 -14.22
N SER A 509 5.55 -4.80 -15.21
CA SER A 509 5.10 -6.05 -15.82
C SER A 509 5.17 -6.00 -17.34
N PHE A 510 5.40 -7.16 -17.94
CA PHE A 510 5.18 -7.40 -19.36
C PHE A 510 4.52 -8.77 -19.55
N THR A 511 3.95 -8.99 -20.73
CA THR A 511 3.40 -10.29 -21.12
C THR A 511 4.19 -10.88 -22.28
N THR A 512 4.56 -12.16 -22.15
CA THR A 512 5.30 -12.88 -23.17
C THR A 512 4.45 -13.13 -24.41
N ASN A 513 5.10 -13.24 -25.56
CA ASN A 513 4.47 -13.41 -26.87
C ASN A 513 5.32 -14.33 -27.76
N ASN A 514 5.07 -14.35 -29.07
CA ASN A 514 5.80 -15.23 -29.99
C ASN A 514 7.19 -14.75 -30.44
N SER A 515 7.70 -13.64 -29.88
CA SER A 515 9.02 -13.08 -30.21
C SER A 515 10.19 -13.88 -29.62
N ILE A 516 11.38 -13.67 -30.19
CA ILE A 516 12.62 -14.45 -29.94
C ILE A 516 12.98 -14.62 -28.45
N PRO A 517 12.87 -13.61 -27.56
CA PRO A 517 13.22 -13.77 -26.14
C PRO A 517 12.45 -14.87 -25.41
N TRP A 518 11.29 -15.27 -25.95
CA TRP A 518 10.38 -16.24 -25.37
C TRP A 518 10.48 -17.63 -25.99
N HIS A 519 11.41 -17.85 -26.92
CA HIS A 519 11.69 -19.18 -27.47
C HIS A 519 12.57 -19.99 -26.52
N ASN A 520 12.64 -21.31 -26.75
CA ASN A 520 13.39 -22.22 -25.90
C ASN A 520 14.89 -21.80 -25.84
N PRO A 521 15.43 -21.46 -24.66
CA PRO A 521 16.81 -20.99 -24.52
C PRO A 521 17.87 -21.99 -25.00
N ARG A 522 17.55 -23.29 -25.10
CA ARG A 522 18.48 -24.29 -25.68
C ARG A 522 18.71 -24.06 -27.18
N ASN A 523 17.77 -23.41 -27.86
CA ASN A 523 17.81 -23.17 -29.29
C ASN A 523 18.29 -21.74 -29.61
N THR A 524 17.93 -20.77 -28.79
CA THR A 524 18.16 -19.34 -29.05
C THR A 524 19.15 -18.67 -28.08
N GLY A 525 19.42 -19.31 -26.94
CA GLY A 525 20.21 -18.74 -25.85
C GLY A 525 21.70 -19.06 -25.91
N SER A 526 22.43 -18.50 -24.94
CA SER A 526 23.87 -18.72 -24.74
C SER A 526 24.11 -19.57 -23.50
N PHE A 527 25.04 -20.53 -23.60
CA PHE A 527 25.40 -21.39 -22.46
C PHE A 527 26.12 -20.58 -21.37
N ASP A 528 25.64 -20.69 -20.13
CA ASP A 528 26.25 -20.13 -18.93
C ASP A 528 26.70 -21.26 -18.00
N ALA A 529 28.03 -21.34 -17.83
CA ALA A 529 28.67 -22.36 -17.01
C ALA A 529 28.33 -22.24 -15.52
N SER A 530 27.96 -21.05 -15.02
CA SER A 530 27.66 -20.82 -13.60
C SER A 530 26.38 -21.51 -13.14
N CYS A 531 25.38 -21.61 -14.02
CA CYS A 531 24.12 -22.32 -13.77
C CYS A 531 24.05 -23.67 -14.50
N ASN A 532 25.07 -24.01 -15.29
CA ASN A 532 25.05 -25.13 -16.24
C ASN A 532 23.74 -25.12 -17.07
N CYS A 533 23.39 -23.96 -17.63
CA CYS A 533 22.13 -23.70 -18.30
C CYS A 533 22.31 -22.74 -19.47
N TYR A 534 21.41 -22.79 -20.45
CA TYR A 534 21.34 -21.77 -21.50
C TYR A 534 20.47 -20.60 -21.02
N ARG A 535 20.96 -19.36 -21.14
CA ARG A 535 20.18 -18.16 -20.89
C ARG A 535 19.73 -17.55 -22.22
N GLY A 536 18.43 -17.30 -22.34
CA GLY A 536 17.84 -16.62 -23.49
C GLY A 536 18.17 -15.13 -23.53
N GLU A 537 17.66 -14.45 -24.55
CA GLU A 537 17.74 -12.99 -24.66
C GLU A 537 16.99 -12.33 -23.51
N SER A 538 17.54 -11.22 -23.00
CA SER A 538 16.94 -10.49 -21.88
C SER A 538 15.98 -9.41 -22.38
N PHE A 539 14.83 -9.28 -21.73
CA PHE A 539 13.82 -8.27 -21.99
C PHE A 539 13.47 -7.54 -20.69
N GLY A 540 13.39 -6.22 -20.72
CA GLY A 540 13.07 -5.43 -19.54
C GLY A 540 13.33 -3.96 -19.73
N TRP A 541 13.78 -3.30 -18.66
CA TRP A 541 13.79 -1.84 -18.57
C TRP A 541 15.15 -1.32 -18.14
N ALA A 542 15.74 -0.47 -18.97
CA ALA A 542 16.97 0.25 -18.66
C ALA A 542 16.77 1.33 -17.58
N THR A 543 15.56 1.88 -17.47
CA THR A 543 15.22 2.93 -16.51
C THR A 543 14.23 2.42 -15.46
N PHE A 544 14.55 1.32 -14.78
CA PHE A 544 13.60 0.66 -13.85
C PHE A 544 13.29 1.55 -12.63
N ILE A 545 14.34 1.93 -11.90
CA ILE A 545 14.30 2.89 -10.78
C ILE A 545 15.54 3.78 -10.83
N SER A 546 15.40 5.06 -10.49
CA SER A 546 16.56 5.96 -10.43
C SER A 546 17.40 5.67 -9.20
N HIS A 547 18.71 5.91 -9.27
CA HIS A 547 19.58 5.85 -8.08
C HIS A 547 19.06 6.76 -6.97
N LYS A 548 18.50 7.92 -7.32
CA LYS A 548 17.99 8.79 -6.26
C LYS A 548 16.77 8.19 -5.55
N ASP A 549 15.85 7.59 -6.30
CA ASP A 549 14.65 6.99 -5.71
C ASP A 549 14.98 5.76 -4.86
N ILE A 550 16.03 5.00 -5.19
CA ILE A 550 16.42 3.85 -4.39
C ILE A 550 16.91 4.22 -2.98
N PHE A 551 17.41 5.45 -2.78
CA PHE A 551 17.85 5.97 -1.48
C PHE A 551 16.78 6.75 -0.71
N ARG A 552 15.60 6.97 -1.29
CA ARG A 552 14.55 7.79 -0.66
C ARG A 552 13.71 7.05 0.37
N ARG A 553 13.54 5.74 0.17
CA ARG A 553 12.72 4.87 1.00
C ARG A 553 13.55 3.66 1.43
N SER A 554 12.91 2.64 1.98
CA SER A 554 13.58 1.42 2.45
C SER A 554 13.84 0.42 1.33
N PHE A 555 14.09 0.87 0.09
CA PHE A 555 14.51 -0.04 -0.99
C PHE A 555 15.88 -0.66 -0.69
N LEU A 556 16.80 0.15 -0.15
CA LEU A 556 18.05 -0.32 0.45
C LEU A 556 17.90 -0.28 1.97
N LYS A 557 17.84 -1.46 2.59
CA LYS A 557 17.74 -1.63 4.04
C LYS A 557 18.84 -2.60 4.44
N ASN A 558 19.66 -2.22 5.42
CA ASN A 558 20.89 -2.97 5.79
C ASN A 558 21.86 -3.14 4.61
N ASN A 559 21.95 -2.14 3.72
CA ASN A 559 22.64 -2.19 2.42
C ASN A 559 22.12 -3.26 1.45
N ASP A 560 21.01 -3.93 1.75
CA ASP A 560 20.50 -5.01 0.95
C ASP A 560 19.37 -4.54 0.03
N LEU A 561 19.33 -5.11 -1.18
CA LEU A 561 18.28 -4.93 -2.16
C LEU A 561 17.51 -6.24 -2.32
N ILE A 562 16.17 -6.17 -2.31
CA ILE A 562 15.30 -7.33 -2.50
C ILE A 562 14.46 -7.16 -3.76
N ILE A 563 14.52 -8.16 -4.64
CA ILE A 563 13.76 -8.20 -5.89
C ILE A 563 12.84 -9.42 -5.86
N PHE A 564 11.54 -9.17 -6.02
CA PHE A 564 10.52 -10.18 -6.20
C PHE A 564 10.18 -10.35 -7.68
N VAL A 565 9.92 -11.58 -8.10
CA VAL A 565 9.44 -11.89 -9.45
C VAL A 565 8.26 -12.84 -9.40
N ASN A 566 7.19 -12.47 -10.07
CA ASN A 566 6.04 -13.34 -10.36
C ASN A 566 6.03 -13.60 -11.87
N PHE A 567 5.74 -14.85 -12.26
CA PHE A 567 5.69 -15.25 -13.67
C PHE A 567 4.56 -16.27 -13.87
N GLU A 568 3.41 -15.80 -14.38
CA GLU A 568 2.13 -16.53 -14.30
C GLU A 568 1.35 -16.53 -15.63
N GLY A 569 0.65 -17.63 -15.95
CA GLY A 569 -0.17 -17.77 -17.16
C GLY A 569 -1.67 -17.45 -17.01
N ASN A 570 -2.18 -17.27 -15.79
CA ASN A 570 -3.62 -17.23 -15.51
C ASN A 570 -4.34 -15.92 -15.87
N VAL A 571 -3.61 -14.91 -16.34
CA VAL A 571 -4.21 -13.61 -16.71
C VAL A 571 -5.30 -13.78 -17.78
N SER A 572 -5.14 -14.73 -18.70
CA SER A 572 -6.13 -15.02 -19.75
C SER A 572 -7.46 -15.52 -19.19
N VAL A 573 -7.44 -16.44 -18.22
CA VAL A 573 -8.61 -17.08 -17.60
C VAL A 573 -9.39 -16.11 -16.72
N MET A 574 -8.69 -15.19 -16.03
CA MET A 574 -9.31 -14.18 -15.16
C MET A 574 -9.91 -12.97 -15.92
N SER A 575 -9.65 -12.85 -17.23
CA SER A 575 -9.91 -11.62 -18.00
C SER A 575 -11.18 -11.59 -18.86
N HIS A 576 -11.95 -12.68 -18.93
CA HIS A 576 -13.20 -12.71 -19.70
C HIS A 576 -14.38 -12.17 -18.89
N THR A 577 -14.38 -10.85 -18.68
CA THR A 577 -15.48 -10.15 -18.00
C THR A 577 -16.37 -9.35 -18.97
N GLU A 578 -16.00 -9.18 -20.24
CA GLU A 578 -16.82 -8.44 -21.21
C GLU A 578 -18.05 -9.25 -21.66
N PRO A 579 -19.29 -8.79 -21.38
CA PRO A 579 -20.49 -9.49 -21.79
C PRO A 579 -20.63 -9.57 -23.32
N THR A 580 -21.24 -10.65 -23.83
CA THR A 580 -21.43 -10.92 -25.26
C THR A 580 -22.13 -9.78 -26.02
N HIS A 581 -23.01 -9.03 -25.36
CA HIS A 581 -23.68 -7.86 -25.95
C HIS A 581 -22.70 -6.72 -26.30
N TYR A 582 -21.68 -6.46 -25.47
CA TYR A 582 -20.66 -5.44 -25.79
C TYR A 582 -19.75 -5.90 -26.94
N ARG A 583 -19.39 -7.19 -26.95
CA ARG A 583 -18.68 -7.82 -28.09
C ARG A 583 -19.47 -7.71 -29.39
N ALA A 584 -20.77 -7.99 -29.35
CA ALA A 584 -21.65 -7.92 -30.52
C ALA A 584 -21.83 -6.49 -31.04
N LYS A 585 -22.00 -5.49 -30.15
CA LYS A 585 -22.05 -4.07 -30.53
C LYS A 585 -20.76 -3.61 -31.21
N ARG A 586 -19.61 -4.15 -30.82
CA ARG A 586 -18.32 -3.86 -31.45
C ARG A 586 -18.18 -4.51 -32.81
N ALA A 587 -18.53 -5.79 -32.93
CA ALA A 587 -18.52 -6.52 -34.19
C ALA A 587 -19.47 -5.91 -35.24
N ALA A 588 -20.51 -5.18 -34.78
CA ALA A 588 -21.47 -4.50 -35.65
C ALA A 588 -21.03 -3.09 -36.13
N LYS A 589 -19.89 -2.55 -35.68
CA LYS A 589 -19.34 -1.29 -36.21
C LYS A 589 -18.35 -1.58 -37.35
N PRO A 590 -18.60 -1.15 -38.60
CA PRO A 590 -17.60 -1.17 -39.66
C PRO A 590 -16.43 -0.22 -39.32
N LEU A 591 -15.22 -0.60 -39.71
CA LEU A 591 -14.05 0.28 -39.68
C LEU A 591 -14.21 1.44 -40.68
N GLU A 592 -13.67 2.60 -40.28
CA GLU A 592 -13.52 3.89 -40.96
C GLU A 592 -14.67 4.91 -40.89
N SER A 593 -14.44 5.97 -40.11
CA SER A 593 -14.44 7.33 -40.64
C SER A 593 -13.57 8.24 -39.77
N ASN A 594 -12.50 8.79 -40.35
CA ASN A 594 -11.77 9.95 -39.83
C ASN A 594 -12.67 11.18 -39.93
N GLU A 595 -13.33 11.58 -38.84
CA GLU A 595 -13.76 12.97 -38.62
C GLU A 595 -13.72 13.31 -37.12
N PRO A 596 -13.37 14.55 -36.74
CA PRO A 596 -13.17 14.94 -35.35
C PRO A 596 -14.51 14.95 -34.61
N PHE A 597 -14.61 14.12 -33.59
CA PHE A 597 -15.78 14.05 -32.71
C PHE A 597 -15.86 15.31 -31.83
N GLN A 598 -16.79 16.22 -32.14
CA GLN A 598 -17.27 17.20 -31.17
C GLN A 598 -18.50 16.64 -30.45
N PRO A 599 -18.48 16.47 -29.12
CA PRO A 599 -19.68 16.11 -28.36
C PRO A 599 -20.62 17.31 -28.32
N GLN A 600 -21.78 17.22 -28.96
CA GLN A 600 -22.89 18.15 -28.72
C GLN A 600 -23.60 17.76 -27.42
N LEU A 601 -23.24 18.42 -26.31
CA LEU A 601 -24.09 18.54 -25.13
C LEU A 601 -25.13 19.66 -25.36
N PRO A 602 -26.37 19.57 -24.83
CA PRO A 602 -27.26 20.71 -24.79
C PRO A 602 -26.56 21.83 -24.00
N ALA A 603 -26.28 22.96 -24.67
CA ALA A 603 -25.52 24.06 -24.09
C ALA A 603 -26.19 24.58 -22.82
N ASP A 604 -25.52 24.45 -21.68
CA ASP A 604 -25.90 25.13 -20.45
C ASP A 604 -25.69 26.64 -20.66
N PRO A 605 -26.72 27.50 -20.56
CA PRO A 605 -26.57 28.95 -20.67
C PRO A 605 -25.65 29.56 -19.60
N CYS A 606 -25.26 28.80 -18.57
CA CYS A 606 -24.25 29.18 -17.57
C CYS A 606 -22.82 28.68 -17.87
N SER A 607 -22.57 28.05 -19.04
CA SER A 607 -21.24 27.57 -19.42
C SER A 607 -20.83 28.04 -20.84
N PRO A 608 -19.83 28.92 -20.98
CA PRO A 608 -19.07 29.58 -19.90
C PRO A 608 -19.93 30.61 -19.15
N ASN A 609 -19.65 30.83 -17.86
CA ASN A 609 -20.42 31.73 -16.99
C ASN A 609 -20.46 33.16 -17.58
N PRO A 610 -21.64 33.67 -18.00
CA PRO A 610 -21.75 35.00 -18.60
C PRO A 610 -21.76 36.14 -17.57
N CYS A 611 -21.69 35.85 -16.27
CA CYS A 611 -21.76 36.85 -15.21
C CYS A 611 -20.41 37.52 -14.98
N ILE A 612 -20.39 38.84 -15.08
CA ILE A 612 -19.21 39.68 -14.85
C ILE A 612 -19.01 39.89 -13.34
N ASN A 613 -17.75 39.90 -12.85
CA ASN A 613 -17.36 40.07 -11.44
C ASN A 613 -17.76 38.92 -10.50
N ASP A 614 -17.42 37.68 -10.87
CA ASP A 614 -17.65 36.48 -10.04
C ASP A 614 -19.13 36.27 -9.63
N GLY A 615 -20.05 36.79 -10.45
CA GLY A 615 -21.49 36.62 -10.22
C GLY A 615 -21.91 35.15 -10.37
N LEU A 616 -22.77 34.68 -9.47
CA LEU A 616 -23.29 33.32 -9.50
C LEU A 616 -24.37 33.23 -10.60
N CYS A 617 -24.12 32.44 -11.65
CA CYS A 617 -25.09 32.19 -12.72
C CYS A 617 -26.09 31.11 -12.30
N VAL A 618 -27.38 31.42 -12.43
CA VAL A 618 -28.46 30.48 -12.18
C VAL A 618 -29.30 30.35 -13.44
N ASN A 619 -29.44 29.13 -13.96
CA ASN A 619 -30.32 28.84 -15.09
C ASN A 619 -31.79 28.87 -14.62
N ARG A 620 -32.57 29.85 -15.12
CA ARG A 620 -34.00 30.00 -14.82
C ARG A 620 -34.77 29.92 -16.13
N ASN A 621 -35.47 28.81 -16.36
CA ASN A 621 -36.25 28.54 -17.57
C ASN A 621 -35.45 28.69 -18.88
N GLY A 622 -34.20 28.20 -18.91
CA GLY A 622 -33.35 28.23 -20.11
C GLY A 622 -32.67 29.58 -20.38
N LYS A 623 -32.62 30.47 -19.39
CA LYS A 623 -31.86 31.75 -19.45
C LYS A 623 -30.95 31.92 -18.24
N ALA A 624 -29.73 32.40 -18.48
CA ALA A 624 -28.77 32.76 -17.44
C ALA A 624 -29.24 33.99 -16.65
N THR A 625 -29.20 33.91 -15.32
CA THR A 625 -29.50 35.03 -14.41
C THR A 625 -28.38 35.17 -13.37
N CYS A 626 -27.80 36.37 -13.22
CA CYS A 626 -26.66 36.62 -12.32
C CYS A 626 -27.09 37.12 -10.92
N ARG A 627 -26.42 36.66 -9.85
CA ARG A 627 -26.57 37.15 -8.46
C ARG A 627 -25.22 37.49 -7.82
N SER A 628 -25.20 38.45 -6.89
CA SER A 628 -24.01 38.91 -6.15
C SER A 628 -24.07 38.52 -4.66
N GLU A 629 -22.96 38.04 -4.08
CA GLU A 629 -22.79 37.92 -2.62
C GLU A 629 -21.46 38.52 -2.14
N HIS A 630 -21.53 39.21 -1.00
CA HIS A 630 -20.47 40.03 -0.38
C HIS A 630 -19.49 39.21 0.49
N GLN A 631 -18.23 39.65 0.48
CA GLN A 631 -17.11 39.23 1.34
C GLN A 631 -17.29 39.59 2.83
N LYS A 632 -16.68 38.79 3.73
CA LYS A 632 -15.77 39.30 4.78
C LYS A 632 -14.87 38.20 5.37
N ALA A 633 -13.68 38.65 5.82
CA ALA A 633 -12.46 37.91 6.14
C ALA A 633 -12.16 37.77 7.65
N ASP A 634 -11.04 37.08 7.92
CA ASP A 634 -10.22 36.94 9.15
C ASP A 634 -10.79 35.98 10.22
N GLU A 635 -10.02 35.12 10.90
CA GLU A 635 -8.67 35.30 11.47
C GLU A 635 -7.99 33.93 11.78
N THR A 636 -6.66 33.95 11.87
CA THR A 636 -5.69 32.84 12.03
C THR A 636 -5.66 32.24 13.45
N ILE A 637 -5.60 30.90 13.59
CA ILE A 637 -5.03 30.23 14.78
C ILE A 637 -4.28 28.95 14.36
N LEU A 638 -2.96 28.96 14.61
CA LEU A 638 -2.03 27.82 14.56
C LEU A 638 -2.34 26.81 15.67
N PHE A 639 -2.33 25.50 15.39
CA PHE A 639 -1.75 24.44 16.23
C PHE A 639 -1.60 23.12 15.44
N THR A 640 -0.37 22.62 15.33
CA THR A 640 0.01 21.21 15.08
C THR A 640 0.14 20.50 16.44
N PRO A 641 -0.01 19.15 16.54
CA PRO A 641 1.04 18.22 16.10
C PRO A 641 0.54 16.90 15.49
N ASP A 642 1.32 16.34 14.57
CA ASP A 642 1.75 14.95 14.73
C ASP A 642 3.10 14.76 14.01
N PHE A 643 4.15 14.85 14.82
CA PHE A 643 5.51 14.40 14.49
C PHE A 643 5.72 13.14 15.32
N THR A 644 5.86 11.99 14.67
CA THR A 644 6.81 10.94 15.07
C THR A 644 6.99 9.93 13.92
N ARG A 645 7.79 10.33 12.94
CA ARG A 645 8.89 9.50 12.41
C ARG A 645 10.16 10.30 12.65
N ILE A 646 10.58 10.33 13.91
CA ILE A 646 11.93 10.70 14.28
C ILE A 646 12.37 9.47 15.06
N CYS A 647 13.22 8.69 14.41
CA CYS A 647 13.17 7.22 14.30
C CYS A 647 12.22 6.76 13.19
#